data_AF-A0A847JZD9-F1
#
_entry.id   AF-A0A847JZD9-F1
#
_cell.length_a   1.000
_cell.length_b   1.000
_cell.length_c   1.000
_cell.angle_alpha   90.00
_cell.angle_beta   90.00
_cell.angle_gamma   90.00
#
_symmetry.space_group_name_H-M   'P 1'
#
loop_
_entity.id
_entity.type
_entity.pdbx_description
1 polymer ?
#
loop_
_entity_poly.entity_id
_entity_poly.type
_entity_poly.pdbx_seq_one_letter_code
_entity_poly.pdbx_strand_id
1 'polypeptide(L)'
;MRWLMAMMAAIAMAGADARAVPTGSTLPYEKVRHLTLLPQPGGSGDPAAALVPWDPEFRAKAAPTADNGINVLFDVSRCATFFWMWEVPPGLREQGYRVSPSQASLHAALDPKGRSRIRVPMDGRFPFAWWPNFAWNVVLSHAVEGPIGLPYLPEEVAAIERFLDEGGGFIVGLSVDFAHREMDGIRPSDFVGKYGARPVATRSRYGGREWPTLEVTSDWRPILTGEDGAVLAAIRTVGNGRLAVLSDLGLGQWDGNKPDGDPWSRAERLKFLDGVIRAASEGKPPVGGNRELPLGAYGGGPIYPELEETLGDVSVFYAANGYKHLIEVCRKELPAIRRMCERWVPSKPTGDRMHIILSGGGGGGWAINAYLPKEVGMISADAAGVKSVYAHEVTHTLAGPANSRGEQAGILPNPGWFSEAHAGFYQGKSDYVFNGNATHRGTMDLSSERARALDLANLKENQGGEGWWKMWTVWHLLEERYGSTWYPRWIWVRNERWADEPQRQLTWDNVVEDMSIAAGEDLFPFFREIGTTLSRERLGELTFMGRRLTLPVSGIRVRSLSPVPRVEPCGDWRKPVPTDLETRKPLPSGFGGIAQLDLSADTKRQVVVDREKGQYLGHPTTVLLEDGKTMLAVYPKGHGKGPIVYKRSKDGGKTWSDRLPVPASWATSQEVPTLYRTVGPDGKKRLIMFSGLYPIRMAHSEDDGRTWSELEPIGDYGGIVAMASVVRLASPAPSAGGSQGEGGRYAAWFHDDGRFFRKGGKVTETFTLYQVESSDGGLTWAEPRAIWSGSDLHLCEPGVFRSPDGKQLAMLLRENRRRRNSHIMFSNDEGATWTAPRELPAALTGDRHQGRYAPDGRLVLSFRDPAKESPTAGDWIAWVGTYEDLVYNRPGQYRLRLMDNHHAWDCAYPGVEVLRDGTFVMTTYGHWTQGEQPYIVSVRFNLKETDRMAGRQTPGSHQR
;
A
#
# COMPACT_ATOMS: atom_id res chain seq x y z
N MET A 1 19.02 11.20 -14.74
CA MET A 1 19.88 11.41 -13.55
C MET A 1 20.34 12.87 -13.42
N ARG A 2 21.03 13.50 -14.39
CA ARG A 2 21.32 14.95 -14.36
C ARG A 2 20.08 15.85 -14.45
N TRP A 3 19.07 15.40 -15.20
CA TRP A 3 17.73 16.02 -15.21
C TRP A 3 17.05 16.03 -13.84
N LEU A 4 17.22 14.95 -13.07
CA LEU A 4 16.76 14.87 -11.69
C LEU A 4 17.52 15.90 -10.82
N MET A 5 18.83 16.06 -11.04
CA MET A 5 19.69 16.98 -10.29
C MET A 5 19.45 18.46 -10.61
N ALA A 6 19.20 18.85 -11.87
CA ALA A 6 18.83 20.22 -12.23
C ALA A 6 17.43 20.59 -11.69
N MET A 7 16.51 19.62 -11.71
CA MET A 7 15.19 19.72 -11.07
C MET A 7 15.31 19.83 -9.54
N MET A 8 16.27 19.14 -8.91
CA MET A 8 16.56 19.26 -7.47
C MET A 8 17.21 20.60 -7.08
N ALA A 9 18.01 21.20 -7.95
CA ALA A 9 18.57 22.53 -7.74
C ALA A 9 17.49 23.61 -7.74
N ALA A 10 16.49 23.51 -8.63
CA ALA A 10 15.31 24.37 -8.60
C ALA A 10 14.47 24.19 -7.31
N ILE A 11 14.38 22.96 -6.78
CA ILE A 11 13.74 22.62 -5.49
C ILE A 11 14.48 23.25 -4.31
N ALA A 12 15.81 23.25 -4.32
CA ALA A 12 16.62 23.88 -3.29
C ALA A 12 16.43 25.41 -3.26
N MET A 13 16.22 26.04 -4.43
CA MET A 13 15.94 27.48 -4.52
C MET A 13 14.52 27.85 -4.06
N ALA A 14 13.50 27.06 -4.42
CA ALA A 14 12.12 27.30 -3.96
C ALA A 14 11.93 27.10 -2.44
N GLY A 15 12.71 26.20 -1.84
CA GLY A 15 12.74 26.01 -0.38
C GLY A 15 13.52 27.09 0.39
N ALA A 16 14.40 27.84 -0.28
CA ALA A 16 15.25 28.86 0.34
C ALA A 16 14.57 30.24 0.51
N ASP A 17 13.53 30.52 -0.27
CA ASP A 17 12.73 31.76 -0.23
C ASP A 17 11.45 31.67 0.61
N ALA A 18 11.07 30.48 1.11
CA ALA A 18 10.02 30.32 2.10
C ALA A 18 10.47 30.74 3.53
N ARG A 19 11.27 31.82 3.63
CA ARG A 19 11.70 32.37 4.91
C ARG A 19 10.51 33.05 5.58
N ALA A 20 10.11 32.50 6.73
CA ALA A 20 9.26 33.10 7.74
C ALA A 20 7.84 33.51 7.30
N VAL A 21 6.89 32.59 7.40
CA VAL A 21 5.49 32.95 7.71
C VAL A 21 5.22 32.59 9.17
N PRO A 22 4.89 33.56 10.05
CA PRO A 22 4.58 33.28 11.45
C PRO A 22 3.35 32.37 11.56
N THR A 23 3.52 31.20 12.17
CA THR A 23 2.42 30.34 12.62
C THR A 23 1.74 31.00 13.83
N GLY A 24 0.82 31.93 13.57
CA GLY A 24 0.15 32.64 14.65
C GLY A 24 -0.84 33.69 14.19
N SER A 25 -1.96 33.29 13.59
CA SER A 25 -3.21 34.07 13.72
C SER A 25 -4.42 33.17 13.46
N THR A 26 -5.14 32.87 14.54
CA THR A 26 -6.53 32.39 14.50
C THR A 26 -7.42 33.57 14.11
N LEU A 27 -7.96 33.57 12.88
CA LEU A 27 -9.09 34.42 12.52
C LEU A 27 -10.29 33.53 12.17
N PRO A 28 -11.54 33.94 12.51
CA PRO A 28 -12.70 33.06 12.44
C PRO A 28 -13.07 32.68 11.00
N TYR A 29 -13.16 31.37 10.76
CA TYR A 29 -13.38 30.73 9.47
C TYR A 29 -14.87 30.64 9.10
N GLU A 30 -15.60 31.77 9.07
CA GLU A 30 -17.03 31.76 8.70
C GLU A 30 -17.38 32.47 7.38
N LYS A 31 -16.41 33.02 6.62
CA LYS A 31 -16.74 33.83 5.41
C LYS A 31 -15.92 33.59 4.14
N VAL A 32 -15.32 32.42 3.94
CA VAL A 32 -14.73 32.06 2.62
C VAL A 32 -15.41 30.81 2.06
N ARG A 33 -16.72 30.93 1.78
CA ARG A 33 -17.37 30.04 0.81
C ARG A 33 -16.97 30.51 -0.58
N HIS A 34 -16.56 29.57 -1.44
CA HIS A 34 -16.46 29.69 -2.90
C HIS A 34 -16.50 31.14 -3.42
N LEU A 35 -15.34 31.76 -3.63
CA LEU A 35 -15.28 32.97 -4.45
C LEU A 35 -15.60 32.59 -5.89
N THR A 36 -16.89 32.60 -6.21
CA THR A 36 -17.30 32.99 -7.55
C THR A 36 -17.02 34.48 -7.59
N LEU A 37 -15.84 34.89 -8.07
CA LEU A 37 -15.66 36.27 -8.53
C LEU A 37 -16.53 36.41 -9.77
N LEU A 38 -17.84 36.58 -9.56
CA LEU A 38 -18.72 37.14 -10.57
C LEU A 38 -18.35 38.63 -10.65
N PRO A 39 -17.95 39.17 -11.81
CA PRO A 39 -18.04 40.60 -11.99
C PRO A 39 -19.51 40.98 -11.83
N GLN A 40 -19.81 41.82 -10.83
CA GLN A 40 -21.09 42.52 -10.76
C GLN A 40 -21.21 43.38 -12.02
N PRO A 41 -22.29 43.27 -12.81
CA PRO A 41 -22.50 44.16 -13.96
C PRO A 41 -22.87 45.54 -13.43
N GLY A 42 -21.87 46.41 -13.20
CA GLY A 42 -22.13 47.77 -12.73
C GLY A 42 -20.95 48.60 -12.23
N GLY A 43 -19.72 48.09 -12.18
CA GLY A 43 -18.54 48.88 -11.82
C GLY A 43 -17.60 49.04 -13.01
N SER A 44 -17.23 50.28 -13.34
CA SER A 44 -16.31 50.67 -14.42
C SER A 44 -14.84 50.25 -14.21
N GLY A 45 -14.60 49.12 -13.57
CA GLY A 45 -13.26 48.56 -13.34
C GLY A 45 -12.92 47.53 -14.41
N ASP A 46 -11.89 47.81 -15.20
CA ASP A 46 -11.32 46.89 -16.17
C ASP A 46 -10.98 45.54 -15.51
N PRO A 47 -11.55 44.40 -15.96
CA PRO A 47 -11.19 43.06 -15.46
C PRO A 47 -9.69 42.75 -15.59
N ALA A 48 -8.97 43.45 -16.47
CA ALA A 48 -7.53 43.33 -16.63
C ALA A 48 -6.73 43.87 -15.43
N ALA A 49 -7.31 44.72 -14.59
CA ALA A 49 -6.62 45.28 -13.41
C ALA A 49 -6.51 44.30 -12.22
N ALA A 50 -7.17 43.13 -12.29
CA ALA A 50 -7.28 42.17 -11.19
C ALA A 50 -6.38 40.93 -11.34
N LEU A 51 -5.61 40.80 -12.42
CA LEU A 51 -4.46 39.88 -12.47
C LEU A 51 -3.30 40.52 -11.67
N VAL A 52 -3.50 40.69 -10.37
CA VAL A 52 -2.47 41.20 -9.46
C VAL A 52 -1.30 40.20 -9.47
N PRO A 53 -0.04 40.64 -9.46
CA PRO A 53 1.07 39.79 -9.88
C PRO A 53 1.32 38.62 -8.91
N TRP A 54 1.61 37.46 -9.50
CA TRP A 54 2.70 36.61 -9.04
C TRP A 54 3.94 37.49 -8.84
N ASP A 55 4.75 37.26 -7.80
CA ASP A 55 6.01 37.98 -7.51
C ASP A 55 6.52 38.81 -8.71
N PRO A 56 6.49 40.16 -8.64
CA PRO A 56 6.86 41.03 -9.74
C PRO A 56 8.20 40.67 -10.39
N GLU A 57 9.15 40.12 -9.61
CA GLU A 57 10.44 39.66 -10.13
C GLU A 57 10.33 38.39 -10.98
N PHE A 58 9.56 37.39 -10.54
CA PHE A 58 9.29 36.20 -11.34
C PHE A 58 8.57 36.57 -12.64
N ARG A 59 7.58 37.45 -12.57
CA ARG A 59 6.83 37.90 -13.75
C ARG A 59 7.73 38.63 -14.76
N ALA A 60 8.62 39.50 -14.28
CA ALA A 60 9.59 40.17 -15.14
C ALA A 60 10.54 39.19 -15.85
N LYS A 61 10.90 38.08 -15.19
CA LYS A 61 11.71 37.00 -15.76
C LYS A 61 10.93 36.06 -16.69
N ALA A 62 9.63 35.89 -16.45
CA ALA A 62 8.77 34.95 -17.18
C ALA A 62 8.04 35.58 -18.38
N ALA A 63 7.97 36.91 -18.46
CA ALA A 63 7.41 37.63 -19.61
C ALA A 63 8.24 37.39 -20.88
N PRO A 64 7.62 37.37 -22.06
CA PRO A 64 8.37 37.24 -23.30
C PRO A 64 9.27 38.47 -23.50
N THR A 65 10.49 38.24 -23.98
CA THR A 65 11.54 39.27 -24.17
C THR A 65 11.16 40.29 -25.26
N ALA A 66 10.38 39.86 -26.24
CA ALA A 66 9.68 40.68 -27.23
C ALA A 66 8.26 40.12 -27.37
N ASP A 67 7.27 40.90 -27.81
CA ASP A 67 5.88 40.40 -27.88
C ASP A 67 5.38 40.39 -29.33
N ASN A 68 5.21 39.19 -29.89
CA ASN A 68 4.70 39.00 -31.25
C ASN A 68 3.17 38.95 -31.33
N GLY A 69 2.48 39.04 -30.19
CA GLY A 69 1.02 39.01 -30.09
C GLY A 69 0.36 37.64 -30.33
N ILE A 70 1.15 36.58 -30.48
CA ILE A 70 0.63 35.22 -30.72
C ILE A 70 0.46 34.50 -29.38
N ASN A 71 -0.79 34.21 -29.03
CA ASN A 71 -1.16 33.40 -27.87
C ASN A 71 -1.12 31.91 -28.24
N VAL A 72 -0.33 31.13 -27.50
CA VAL A 72 -0.15 29.69 -27.69
C VAL A 72 -0.70 28.94 -26.48
N LEU A 73 -1.72 28.12 -26.69
CA LEU A 73 -2.19 27.13 -25.73
C LEU A 73 -1.34 25.87 -25.87
N PHE A 74 -0.63 25.47 -24.82
CA PHE A 74 0.14 24.24 -24.83
C PHE A 74 -0.63 23.14 -24.08
N ASP A 75 -1.22 22.20 -24.82
CA ASP A 75 -2.06 21.14 -24.27
C ASP A 75 -1.22 20.01 -23.68
N VAL A 76 -1.32 19.87 -22.36
CA VAL A 76 -0.71 18.80 -21.55
C VAL A 76 -1.77 17.96 -20.83
N SER A 77 -3.06 18.14 -21.14
CA SER A 77 -4.16 17.39 -20.52
C SER A 77 -4.13 15.89 -20.88
N ARG A 78 -3.56 15.57 -22.05
CA ARG A 78 -3.56 14.22 -22.64
C ARG A 78 -2.33 13.41 -22.26
N CYS A 79 -1.18 14.07 -22.22
CA CYS A 79 0.11 13.48 -21.86
C CYS A 79 1.04 14.56 -21.31
N ALA A 80 1.10 14.68 -19.99
CA ALA A 80 2.02 15.55 -19.28
C ALA A 80 3.40 14.88 -19.14
N THR A 81 4.46 15.56 -19.56
CA THR A 81 5.85 15.18 -19.26
C THR A 81 6.65 16.40 -18.80
N PHE A 82 7.66 16.17 -17.96
CA PHE A 82 8.47 17.27 -17.40
C PHE A 82 9.17 18.10 -18.47
N PHE A 83 9.75 17.47 -19.50
CA PHE A 83 10.43 18.21 -20.56
C PHE A 83 9.49 19.22 -21.22
N TRP A 84 8.32 18.75 -21.66
CA TRP A 84 7.36 19.58 -22.36
C TRP A 84 6.75 20.67 -21.49
N MET A 85 6.49 20.39 -20.23
CA MET A 85 5.94 21.35 -19.28
C MET A 85 6.94 22.45 -18.89
N TRP A 86 8.24 22.14 -18.79
CA TRP A 86 9.21 23.02 -18.14
C TRP A 86 10.19 23.68 -19.10
N GLU A 87 10.59 23.02 -20.18
CA GLU A 87 11.64 23.52 -21.06
C GLU A 87 11.08 24.32 -22.24
N VAL A 88 9.97 23.84 -22.80
CA VAL A 88 9.41 24.40 -24.04
C VAL A 88 8.73 25.75 -23.83
N PRO A 89 7.86 25.96 -22.81
CA PRO A 89 7.21 27.25 -22.63
C PRO A 89 8.19 28.41 -22.39
N PRO A 90 9.22 28.29 -21.53
CA PRO A 90 10.23 29.36 -21.40
C PRO A 90 10.95 29.64 -22.72
N GLY A 91 11.39 28.61 -23.44
CA GLY A 91 12.09 28.78 -24.72
C GLY A 91 11.23 29.45 -25.79
N LEU A 92 9.93 29.17 -25.85
CA LEU A 92 9.00 29.87 -26.75
C LEU A 92 8.75 31.32 -26.32
N ARG A 93 8.72 31.62 -25.01
CA ARG A 93 8.59 33.00 -24.53
C ARG A 93 9.82 33.85 -24.91
N GLU A 94 11.01 33.26 -24.97
CA GLU A 94 12.20 33.94 -25.50
C GLU A 94 12.09 34.30 -27.00
N GLN A 95 11.27 33.56 -27.76
CA GLN A 95 10.95 33.87 -29.18
C GLN A 95 9.79 34.86 -29.33
N GLY A 96 9.25 35.32 -28.20
CA GLY A 96 8.25 36.35 -28.10
C GLY A 96 6.80 35.90 -28.12
N TYR A 97 6.55 34.59 -28.01
CA TYR A 97 5.21 34.02 -27.88
C TYR A 97 4.65 34.21 -26.48
N ARG A 98 3.34 34.36 -26.36
CA ARG A 98 2.63 34.27 -25.08
C ARG A 98 2.14 32.85 -24.91
N VAL A 99 2.86 32.04 -24.12
CA VAL A 99 2.60 30.60 -23.98
C VAL A 99 2.05 30.26 -22.61
N SER A 100 0.93 29.53 -22.58
CA SER A 100 0.33 29.00 -21.35
C SER A 100 0.01 27.51 -21.48
N PRO A 101 0.64 26.64 -20.66
CA PRO A 101 0.27 25.23 -20.61
C PRO A 101 -1.10 25.00 -19.97
N SER A 102 -1.84 23.98 -20.42
CA SER A 102 -3.17 23.65 -19.92
C SER A 102 -3.31 22.17 -19.65
N GLN A 103 -3.80 21.86 -18.44
CA GLN A 103 -4.22 20.53 -18.03
C GLN A 103 -5.74 20.34 -18.19
N ALA A 104 -6.48 21.39 -18.54
CA ALA A 104 -7.88 21.27 -18.92
C ALA A 104 -8.01 20.63 -20.31
N SER A 105 -9.09 19.89 -20.50
CA SER A 105 -9.39 19.32 -21.81
C SER A 105 -9.57 20.42 -22.86
N LEU A 106 -9.31 20.10 -24.14
CA LEU A 106 -9.33 21.10 -25.20
C LEU A 106 -10.71 21.72 -25.39
N HIS A 107 -11.79 20.95 -25.23
CA HIS A 107 -13.14 21.47 -25.36
C HIS A 107 -13.46 22.53 -24.31
N ALA A 108 -12.95 22.36 -23.08
CA ALA A 108 -13.12 23.32 -22.01
C ALA A 108 -12.25 24.57 -22.22
N ALA A 109 -10.98 24.40 -22.62
CA ALA A 109 -10.04 25.51 -22.80
C ALA A 109 -10.30 26.36 -24.07
N LEU A 110 -10.95 25.78 -25.09
CA LEU A 110 -11.25 26.43 -26.37
C LEU A 110 -12.70 26.93 -26.50
N ASP A 111 -13.54 26.79 -25.46
CA ASP A 111 -14.89 27.36 -25.48
C ASP A 111 -14.83 28.89 -25.31
N PRO A 112 -15.20 29.71 -26.32
CA PRO A 112 -15.14 31.17 -26.21
C PRO A 112 -16.11 31.75 -25.17
N LYS A 113 -17.13 30.99 -24.75
CA LYS A 113 -18.07 31.37 -23.69
C LYS A 113 -17.78 30.66 -22.37
N GLY A 114 -16.77 29.79 -22.37
CA GLY A 114 -16.38 28.95 -21.24
C GLY A 114 -15.51 29.69 -20.24
N ARG A 115 -15.10 28.93 -19.21
CA ARG A 115 -14.23 29.40 -18.14
C ARG A 115 -13.14 28.38 -17.85
N SER A 116 -11.96 28.88 -17.56
CA SER A 116 -10.79 28.11 -17.15
C SER A 116 -10.60 28.24 -15.64
N ARG A 117 -10.23 27.14 -15.00
CA ARG A 117 -9.79 27.17 -13.60
C ARG A 117 -8.34 27.63 -13.59
N ILE A 118 -8.06 28.73 -12.91
CA ILE A 118 -6.72 29.27 -12.72
C ILE A 118 -6.45 29.50 -11.23
N ARG A 119 -5.22 29.85 -10.87
CA ARG A 119 -4.92 30.40 -9.55
C ARG A 119 -4.78 31.91 -9.61
N VAL A 120 -5.31 32.59 -8.60
CA VAL A 120 -5.25 34.05 -8.47
C VAL A 120 -4.60 34.38 -7.15
N PRO A 121 -3.55 35.23 -7.10
CA PRO A 121 -2.93 35.65 -5.86
C PRO A 121 -3.88 36.51 -5.02
N MET A 122 -4.01 36.18 -3.73
CA MET A 122 -4.86 36.88 -2.77
C MET A 122 -4.24 36.77 -1.38
N ASP A 123 -3.87 37.90 -0.76
CA ASP A 123 -3.32 37.99 0.61
C ASP A 123 -2.15 37.01 0.89
N GLY A 124 -1.21 36.90 -0.04
CA GLY A 124 -0.06 35.98 0.08
C GLY A 124 -0.39 34.49 -0.14
N ARG A 125 -1.59 34.18 -0.65
CA ARG A 125 -2.06 32.84 -1.02
C ARG A 125 -2.42 32.79 -2.51
N PHE A 126 -2.61 31.57 -3.04
CA PHE A 126 -2.97 31.35 -4.45
C PHE A 126 -4.21 30.45 -4.62
N PRO A 127 -5.42 30.88 -4.18
CA PRO A 127 -6.65 30.11 -4.36
C PRO A 127 -7.00 29.84 -5.82
N PHE A 128 -7.78 28.78 -6.06
CA PHE A 128 -8.38 28.51 -7.35
C PHE A 128 -9.58 29.44 -7.62
N ALA A 129 -9.68 29.94 -8.85
CA ALA A 129 -10.80 30.74 -9.32
C ALA A 129 -11.18 30.34 -10.75
N TRP A 130 -12.43 30.61 -11.11
CA TRP A 130 -12.92 30.50 -12.48
C TRP A 130 -12.71 31.82 -13.22
N TRP A 131 -12.02 31.75 -14.36
CA TRP A 131 -11.70 32.91 -15.20
C TRP A 131 -12.28 32.72 -16.60
N PRO A 132 -12.78 33.76 -17.29
CA PRO A 132 -13.18 33.65 -18.69
C PRO A 132 -12.06 33.06 -19.55
N ASN A 133 -12.39 32.20 -20.51
CA ASN A 133 -11.37 31.60 -21.37
C ASN A 133 -10.59 32.65 -22.16
N PHE A 134 -9.30 32.36 -22.36
CA PHE A 134 -8.39 33.22 -23.11
C PHE A 134 -8.56 32.98 -24.62
N ALA A 135 -8.25 34.02 -25.41
CA ALA A 135 -8.20 33.88 -26.86
C ALA A 135 -6.85 33.29 -27.30
N TRP A 136 -6.90 32.30 -28.18
CA TRP A 136 -5.72 31.61 -28.70
C TRP A 136 -5.54 31.83 -30.20
N ASN A 137 -4.29 31.94 -30.64
CA ASN A 137 -3.90 31.88 -32.05
C ASN A 137 -3.57 30.45 -32.45
N VAL A 138 -2.80 29.75 -31.60
CA VAL A 138 -2.29 28.42 -31.86
C VAL A 138 -2.52 27.51 -30.66
N VAL A 139 -2.87 26.26 -30.92
CA VAL A 139 -2.83 25.16 -29.97
C VAL A 139 -1.71 24.22 -30.36
N LEU A 140 -0.83 23.89 -29.43
CA LEU A 140 0.21 22.89 -29.58
C LEU A 140 -0.10 21.74 -28.63
N SER A 141 -0.43 20.56 -29.17
CA SER A 141 -0.84 19.38 -28.40
C SER A 141 0.14 18.22 -28.57
N HIS A 142 0.51 17.60 -27.45
CA HIS A 142 1.22 16.32 -27.45
C HIS A 142 0.20 15.18 -27.38
N ALA A 143 -0.01 14.52 -28.51
CA ALA A 143 -0.77 13.29 -28.58
C ALA A 143 0.20 12.11 -28.48
N VAL A 144 -0.09 11.16 -27.60
CA VAL A 144 0.61 9.87 -27.54
C VAL A 144 -0.41 8.79 -27.81
N GLU A 145 -0.11 7.88 -28.73
CA GLU A 145 -0.88 6.66 -28.92
C GLU A 145 -0.12 5.48 -28.33
N GLY A 146 -0.54 5.06 -27.13
CA GLY A 146 0.16 4.04 -26.37
C GLY A 146 -0.28 4.03 -24.90
N PRO A 147 0.42 3.28 -24.03
CA PRO A 147 -0.01 3.00 -22.66
C PRO A 147 -0.23 4.22 -21.75
N ILE A 148 0.34 5.38 -22.10
CA ILE A 148 0.28 6.62 -21.31
C ILE A 148 -0.53 7.74 -21.96
N GLY A 149 -1.13 7.50 -23.13
CA GLY A 149 -1.87 8.49 -23.91
C GLY A 149 -3.39 8.46 -23.71
N LEU A 150 -4.07 9.56 -24.05
CA LEU A 150 -5.52 9.71 -23.94
C LEU A 150 -6.20 10.01 -25.30
N PRO A 151 -7.31 9.32 -25.65
CA PRO A 151 -8.01 9.47 -26.93
C PRO A 151 -8.90 10.73 -26.94
N TYR A 152 -9.08 11.36 -28.11
CA TYR A 152 -9.90 12.56 -28.23
C TYR A 152 -11.35 12.26 -27.87
N LEU A 153 -11.95 13.18 -27.10
CA LEU A 153 -13.39 13.21 -26.93
C LEU A 153 -14.06 13.80 -28.17
N PRO A 154 -15.29 13.39 -28.51
CA PRO A 154 -16.07 14.02 -29.58
C PRO A 154 -16.18 15.55 -29.43
N GLU A 155 -16.35 16.03 -28.20
CA GLU A 155 -16.45 17.46 -27.89
C GLU A 155 -15.12 18.20 -28.10
N GLU A 156 -13.99 17.53 -27.88
CA GLU A 156 -12.66 18.09 -28.16
C GLU A 156 -12.43 18.19 -29.66
N VAL A 157 -12.79 17.15 -30.43
CA VAL A 157 -12.73 17.20 -31.89
C VAL A 157 -13.58 18.36 -32.42
N ALA A 158 -14.83 18.49 -31.96
CA ALA A 158 -15.70 19.59 -32.36
C ALA A 158 -15.13 20.97 -31.99
N ALA A 159 -14.46 21.10 -30.85
CA ALA A 159 -13.80 22.33 -30.44
C ALA A 159 -12.58 22.67 -31.30
N ILE A 160 -11.76 21.66 -31.65
CA ILE A 160 -10.61 21.82 -32.55
C ILE A 160 -11.10 22.22 -33.95
N GLU A 161 -12.13 21.56 -34.47
CA GLU A 161 -12.71 21.87 -35.78
C GLU A 161 -13.24 23.30 -35.86
N ARG A 162 -14.02 23.72 -34.86
CA ARG A 162 -14.46 25.13 -34.76
C ARG A 162 -13.27 26.08 -34.69
N PHE A 163 -12.25 25.75 -33.91
CA PHE A 163 -11.06 26.59 -33.77
C PHE A 163 -10.32 26.75 -35.11
N LEU A 164 -10.20 25.68 -35.90
CA LEU A 164 -9.65 25.72 -37.26
C LEU A 164 -10.54 26.56 -38.20
N ASP A 165 -11.85 26.40 -38.16
CA ASP A 165 -12.79 27.16 -39.00
C ASP A 165 -12.74 28.68 -38.72
N GLU A 166 -12.51 29.06 -37.46
CA GLU A 166 -12.31 30.45 -37.02
C GLU A 166 -10.93 31.04 -37.35
N GLY A 167 -10.07 30.28 -38.05
CA GLY A 167 -8.72 30.72 -38.45
C GLY A 167 -7.59 30.28 -37.53
N GLY A 168 -7.88 29.57 -36.44
CA GLY A 168 -6.88 29.09 -35.49
C GLY A 168 -5.91 28.06 -36.09
N GLY A 169 -4.72 27.97 -35.49
CA GLY A 169 -3.71 26.98 -35.83
C GLY A 169 -3.70 25.80 -34.86
N PHE A 170 -3.89 24.57 -35.33
CA PHE A 170 -3.76 23.37 -34.51
C PHE A 170 -2.51 22.58 -34.91
N ILE A 171 -1.57 22.42 -33.97
CA ILE A 171 -0.35 21.64 -34.14
C ILE A 171 -0.44 20.41 -33.25
N VAL A 172 -0.34 19.21 -33.84
CA VAL A 172 -0.34 17.94 -33.10
C VAL A 172 0.91 17.13 -33.41
N GLY A 173 1.65 16.75 -32.37
CA GLY A 173 2.67 15.71 -32.46
C GLY A 173 2.11 14.38 -32.00
N LEU A 174 2.17 13.33 -32.84
CA LEU A 174 1.38 12.11 -32.66
C LEU A 174 2.02 11.00 -31.81
N SER A 175 3.34 10.99 -31.63
CA SER A 175 4.12 10.02 -30.84
C SER A 175 3.46 8.64 -30.68
N VAL A 176 3.47 7.85 -31.76
CA VAL A 176 2.73 6.59 -31.87
C VAL A 176 3.61 5.40 -31.49
N ASP A 177 3.21 4.64 -30.46
CA ASP A 177 3.71 3.29 -30.22
C ASP A 177 2.95 2.30 -31.11
N PHE A 178 3.45 2.06 -32.31
CA PHE A 178 2.79 1.18 -33.30
C PHE A 178 2.53 -0.25 -32.79
N ALA A 179 3.23 -0.72 -31.75
CA ALA A 179 2.99 -2.03 -31.16
C ALA A 179 1.80 -2.04 -30.18
N HIS A 180 1.49 -0.90 -29.54
CA HIS A 180 0.48 -0.80 -28.48
C HIS A 180 -0.47 0.41 -28.65
N ARG A 181 -0.73 0.82 -29.90
CA ARG A 181 -1.54 2.02 -30.24
C ARG A 181 -3.06 1.86 -30.14
N GLU A 182 -3.56 0.74 -29.63
CA GLU A 182 -5.01 0.55 -29.46
C GLU A 182 -5.53 1.47 -28.35
N MET A 183 -6.65 2.16 -28.61
CA MET A 183 -7.25 3.10 -27.66
C MET A 183 -8.77 3.10 -27.83
N ASP A 184 -9.50 3.17 -26.71
CA ASP A 184 -10.96 3.30 -26.70
C ASP A 184 -11.37 4.76 -26.90
N GLY A 185 -11.68 5.14 -28.15
CA GLY A 185 -12.14 6.48 -28.50
C GLY A 185 -11.58 6.98 -29.83
N ILE A 186 -11.60 8.29 -30.05
CA ILE A 186 -11.07 8.88 -31.28
C ILE A 186 -9.55 8.99 -31.15
N ARG A 187 -8.81 8.16 -31.89
CA ARG A 187 -7.35 8.23 -31.88
C ARG A 187 -6.85 9.52 -32.53
N PRO A 188 -5.77 10.14 -32.02
CA PRO A 188 -5.15 11.29 -32.66
C PRO A 188 -4.80 11.10 -34.14
N SER A 189 -4.35 9.90 -34.52
CA SER A 189 -4.08 9.49 -35.90
C SER A 189 -5.33 9.40 -36.75
N ASP A 190 -6.46 8.93 -36.20
CA ASP A 190 -7.75 8.90 -36.91
C ASP A 190 -8.28 10.32 -37.15
N PHE A 191 -8.13 11.22 -36.17
CA PHE A 191 -8.51 12.62 -36.30
C PHE A 191 -7.76 13.30 -37.46
N VAL A 192 -6.42 13.18 -37.51
CA VAL A 192 -5.65 13.76 -38.62
C VAL A 192 -5.87 13.00 -39.94
N GLY A 193 -6.22 11.71 -39.86
CA GLY A 193 -6.58 10.86 -40.99
C GLY A 193 -7.78 11.39 -41.78
N LYS A 194 -8.77 11.98 -41.10
CA LYS A 194 -9.90 12.69 -41.73
C LYS A 194 -9.44 13.77 -42.72
N TYR A 195 -8.28 14.37 -42.47
CA TYR A 195 -7.69 15.42 -43.30
C TYR A 195 -6.61 14.90 -44.25
N GLY A 196 -6.44 13.58 -44.38
CA GLY A 196 -5.50 12.99 -45.32
C GLY A 196 -4.04 12.92 -44.84
N ALA A 197 -3.79 12.93 -43.53
CA ALA A 197 -2.48 12.64 -42.96
C ALA A 197 -2.51 11.35 -42.13
N ARG A 198 -1.51 10.49 -42.29
CA ARG A 198 -1.46 9.18 -41.63
C ARG A 198 -0.04 8.87 -41.12
N PRO A 199 0.16 8.62 -39.81
CA PRO A 199 1.45 8.15 -39.33
C PRO A 199 1.69 6.70 -39.77
N VAL A 200 2.92 6.39 -40.17
CA VAL A 200 3.34 5.05 -40.59
C VAL A 200 4.58 4.60 -39.82
N ALA A 201 4.70 3.27 -39.65
CA ALA A 201 5.78 2.68 -38.86
C ALA A 201 7.16 2.79 -39.54
N THR A 202 7.18 3.07 -40.85
CA THR A 202 8.39 3.38 -41.59
C THR A 202 9.13 4.52 -40.91
N ARG A 203 10.45 4.37 -40.76
CA ARG A 203 11.29 5.37 -40.12
C ARG A 203 12.20 6.03 -41.15
N SER A 204 12.48 7.30 -40.93
CA SER A 204 13.45 8.08 -41.68
C SER A 204 14.40 8.79 -40.74
N ARG A 205 15.64 8.91 -41.20
CA ARG A 205 16.72 9.53 -40.43
C ARG A 205 16.62 11.05 -40.49
N TYR A 206 16.67 11.69 -39.32
CA TYR A 206 16.80 13.14 -39.21
C TYR A 206 17.58 13.52 -37.95
N GLY A 207 18.61 14.35 -38.13
CA GLY A 207 19.52 14.72 -37.06
C GLY A 207 20.28 13.53 -36.47
N GLY A 208 20.46 12.44 -37.21
CA GLY A 208 21.15 11.26 -36.70
C GLY A 208 20.31 10.35 -35.77
N ARG A 209 19.00 10.56 -35.64
CA ARG A 209 18.06 9.56 -35.08
C ARG A 209 17.00 9.18 -36.10
N GLU A 210 16.40 8.02 -35.88
CA GLU A 210 15.29 7.49 -36.67
C GLU A 210 13.95 7.98 -36.12
N TRP A 211 13.08 8.50 -36.99
CA TRP A 211 11.76 9.01 -36.63
C TRP A 211 10.68 8.31 -37.44
N PRO A 212 9.49 8.06 -36.88
CA PRO A 212 8.35 7.63 -37.69
C PRO A 212 8.02 8.69 -38.75
N THR A 213 7.43 8.28 -39.87
CA THR A 213 7.10 9.17 -40.98
C THR A 213 5.58 9.36 -41.13
N LEU A 214 5.20 10.35 -41.94
CA LEU A 214 3.83 10.67 -42.30
C LEU A 214 3.61 10.39 -43.79
N GLU A 215 2.50 9.73 -44.11
CA GLU A 215 1.91 9.78 -45.44
C GLU A 215 0.87 10.90 -45.47
N VAL A 216 0.93 11.76 -46.48
CA VAL A 216 0.03 12.90 -46.63
C VAL A 216 -0.50 13.01 -48.05
N THR A 217 -1.73 13.49 -48.22
CA THR A 217 -2.29 13.81 -49.55
C THR A 217 -1.64 15.06 -50.14
N SER A 218 -1.86 15.31 -51.44
CA SER A 218 -1.26 16.43 -52.19
C SER A 218 -1.58 17.82 -51.65
N ASP A 219 -2.64 17.97 -50.86
CA ASP A 219 -3.05 19.25 -50.26
C ASP A 219 -2.18 19.65 -49.05
N TRP A 220 -1.31 18.75 -48.59
CA TRP A 220 -0.38 19.00 -47.51
C TRP A 220 0.96 19.50 -48.04
N ARG A 221 1.50 20.51 -47.37
CA ARG A 221 2.85 21.02 -47.60
C ARG A 221 3.80 20.44 -46.54
N PRO A 222 4.86 19.70 -46.93
CA PRO A 222 5.88 19.27 -45.99
C PRO A 222 6.54 20.48 -45.29
N ILE A 223 6.66 20.42 -43.97
CA ILE A 223 7.44 21.36 -43.15
C ILE A 223 8.84 20.81 -42.90
N LEU A 224 8.94 19.51 -42.65
CA LEU A 224 10.18 18.81 -42.38
C LEU A 224 10.17 17.46 -43.07
N THR A 225 11.27 17.14 -43.75
CA THR A 225 11.53 15.83 -44.34
C THR A 225 12.80 15.23 -43.74
N GLY A 226 12.86 13.91 -43.69
CA GLY A 226 14.09 13.20 -43.35
C GLY A 226 15.09 13.20 -44.52
N GLU A 227 16.24 12.57 -44.28
CA GLU A 227 17.37 12.49 -45.21
C GLU A 227 17.02 11.77 -46.53
N ASP A 228 16.02 10.89 -46.51
CA ASP A 228 15.49 10.15 -47.67
C ASP A 228 14.29 10.84 -48.35
N GLY A 229 13.93 12.05 -47.91
CA GLY A 229 12.79 12.81 -48.42
C GLY A 229 11.43 12.41 -47.83
N ALA A 230 11.36 11.42 -46.94
CA ALA A 230 10.12 11.06 -46.27
C ALA A 230 9.63 12.20 -45.35
N VAL A 231 8.32 12.42 -45.31
CA VAL A 231 7.72 13.52 -44.56
C VAL A 231 7.72 13.21 -43.05
N LEU A 232 8.25 14.13 -42.25
CA LEU A 232 8.28 14.05 -40.79
C LEU A 232 7.34 15.05 -40.13
N ALA A 233 7.11 16.19 -40.77
CA ALA A 233 6.07 17.14 -40.38
C ALA A 233 5.46 17.79 -41.63
N ALA A 234 4.16 18.06 -41.60
CA ALA A 234 3.45 18.71 -42.70
C ALA A 234 2.35 19.63 -42.20
N ILE A 235 1.94 20.59 -43.02
CA ILE A 235 0.89 21.55 -42.73
C ILE A 235 -0.10 21.67 -43.88
N ARG A 236 -1.37 21.88 -43.54
CA ARG A 236 -2.49 22.02 -44.46
C ARG A 236 -3.39 23.17 -44.03
N THR A 237 -4.05 23.81 -44.99
CA THR A 237 -5.18 24.72 -44.72
C THR A 237 -6.47 23.92 -44.49
N VAL A 238 -7.15 24.19 -43.38
CA VAL A 238 -8.44 23.59 -43.00
C VAL A 238 -9.37 24.72 -42.58
N GLY A 239 -10.50 24.89 -43.25
CA GLY A 239 -11.35 26.07 -43.06
C GLY A 239 -10.55 27.34 -43.35
N ASN A 240 -10.60 28.31 -42.42
CA ASN A 240 -9.75 29.51 -42.48
C ASN A 240 -8.39 29.30 -41.79
N GLY A 241 -8.22 28.20 -41.03
CA GLY A 241 -7.09 27.94 -40.17
C GLY A 241 -6.01 27.06 -40.78
N ARG A 242 -5.15 26.52 -39.90
CA ARG A 242 -4.01 25.68 -40.29
C ARG A 242 -3.90 24.46 -39.37
N LEU A 243 -3.81 23.28 -39.97
CA LEU A 243 -3.53 22.03 -39.28
C LEU A 243 -2.10 21.58 -39.59
N ALA A 244 -1.24 21.53 -38.57
CA ALA A 244 0.10 20.99 -38.67
C ALA A 244 0.21 19.67 -37.91
N VAL A 245 0.84 18.68 -38.54
CA VAL A 245 1.04 17.34 -37.97
C VAL A 245 2.53 17.05 -37.95
N LEU A 246 3.04 16.67 -36.77
CA LEU A 246 4.39 16.19 -36.56
C LEU A 246 4.29 14.68 -36.30
N SER A 247 5.14 13.88 -36.94
CA SER A 247 5.15 12.42 -36.73
C SER A 247 5.43 12.04 -35.29
N ASP A 248 6.23 12.85 -34.60
CA ASP A 248 6.52 12.74 -33.17
C ASP A 248 6.81 14.14 -32.61
N LEU A 249 6.25 14.49 -31.44
CA LEU A 249 6.51 15.80 -30.85
C LEU A 249 7.98 15.95 -30.42
N GLY A 250 8.68 14.84 -30.14
CA GLY A 250 10.11 14.78 -29.86
C GLY A 250 10.98 15.44 -30.93
N LEU A 251 10.48 15.68 -32.14
CA LEU A 251 11.14 16.52 -33.15
C LEU A 251 11.44 17.94 -32.64
N GLY A 252 10.72 18.43 -31.63
CA GLY A 252 10.99 19.68 -30.93
C GLY A 252 11.84 19.54 -29.66
N GLN A 253 12.27 18.33 -29.28
CA GLN A 253 13.04 18.09 -28.06
C GLN A 253 14.55 18.26 -28.29
N TRP A 254 15.24 18.89 -27.32
CA TRP A 254 16.69 19.13 -27.36
C TRP A 254 17.47 18.36 -26.29
N ASP A 255 18.78 18.23 -26.53
CA ASP A 255 19.77 17.78 -25.55
C ASP A 255 20.66 18.96 -25.17
N GLY A 256 20.63 19.34 -23.89
CA GLY A 256 21.34 20.53 -23.38
C GLY A 256 22.87 20.48 -23.46
N ASN A 257 23.48 19.34 -23.82
CA ASN A 257 24.93 19.23 -24.01
C ASN A 257 25.38 19.46 -25.45
N LYS A 258 24.45 19.75 -26.37
CA LYS A 258 24.76 19.88 -27.79
C LYS A 258 25.19 21.32 -28.12
N PRO A 259 26.26 21.49 -28.91
CA PRO A 259 26.70 22.82 -29.34
C PRO A 259 25.65 23.45 -30.27
N ASP A 260 25.61 24.79 -30.31
CA ASP A 260 24.73 25.54 -31.20
C ASP A 260 24.93 25.14 -32.67
N GLY A 261 23.83 25.02 -33.42
CA GLY A 261 23.81 24.53 -34.80
C GLY A 261 23.73 23.00 -34.95
N ASP A 262 23.91 22.23 -33.87
CA ASP A 262 23.54 20.80 -33.86
C ASP A 262 22.00 20.70 -33.97
N PRO A 263 21.44 19.78 -34.80
CA PRO A 263 19.99 19.60 -34.92
C PRO A 263 19.27 19.31 -33.60
N TRP A 264 19.99 18.89 -32.55
CA TRP A 264 19.48 18.65 -31.19
C TRP A 264 19.81 19.75 -30.19
N SER A 265 20.48 20.82 -30.61
CA SER A 265 20.71 21.99 -29.78
C SER A 265 19.39 22.66 -29.44
N ARG A 266 19.35 23.34 -28.29
CA ARG A 266 18.19 24.13 -27.87
C ARG A 266 17.81 25.17 -28.93
N ALA A 267 18.80 25.86 -29.51
CA ALA A 267 18.59 26.89 -30.51
C ALA A 267 17.91 26.34 -31.79
N GLU A 268 18.44 25.25 -32.36
CA GLU A 268 17.86 24.67 -33.59
C GLU A 268 16.45 24.10 -33.37
N ARG A 269 16.20 23.46 -32.22
CA ARG A 269 14.88 22.91 -31.89
C ARG A 269 13.85 24.01 -31.63
N LEU A 270 14.24 25.10 -30.97
CA LEU A 270 13.37 26.27 -30.80
C LEU A 270 13.08 26.97 -32.13
N LYS A 271 14.06 27.07 -33.03
CA LYS A 271 13.86 27.61 -34.39
C LYS A 271 12.87 26.77 -35.20
N PHE A 272 12.97 25.45 -35.11
CA PHE A 272 11.99 24.54 -35.72
C PHE A 272 10.57 24.80 -35.17
N LEU A 273 10.41 24.84 -33.84
CA LEU A 273 9.11 25.11 -33.21
C LEU A 273 8.57 26.50 -33.58
N ASP A 274 9.41 27.54 -33.60
CA ASP A 274 9.04 28.89 -34.06
C ASP A 274 8.49 28.85 -35.50
N GLY A 275 9.19 28.19 -36.42
CA GLY A 275 8.75 28.07 -37.81
C GLY A 275 7.38 27.39 -37.95
N VAL A 276 7.15 26.31 -37.22
CA VAL A 276 5.86 25.60 -37.22
C VAL A 276 4.75 26.46 -36.62
N ILE A 277 5.01 27.14 -35.49
CA ILE A 277 4.02 28.00 -34.82
C ILE A 277 3.66 29.22 -35.68
N ARG A 278 4.64 29.88 -36.31
CA ARG A 278 4.37 31.00 -37.23
C ARG A 278 3.47 30.55 -38.37
N ALA A 279 3.83 29.46 -39.05
CA ALA A 279 3.05 28.92 -40.15
C ALA A 279 1.63 28.52 -39.72
N ALA A 280 1.47 27.95 -38.52
CA ALA A 280 0.16 27.62 -37.98
C ALA A 280 -0.68 28.85 -37.60
N SER A 281 -0.04 29.95 -37.20
CA SER A 281 -0.72 31.19 -36.78
C SER A 281 -1.27 32.05 -37.93
N GLU A 282 -0.87 31.79 -39.18
CA GLU A 282 -1.20 32.63 -40.35
C GLU A 282 -2.71 32.81 -40.61
N GLY A 283 -3.55 31.89 -40.13
CA GLY A 283 -5.00 31.95 -40.32
C GLY A 283 -5.73 32.97 -39.44
N LYS A 284 -5.07 33.51 -38.39
CA LYS A 284 -5.69 34.39 -37.40
C LYS A 284 -4.77 35.55 -37.02
N PRO A 285 -5.25 36.81 -37.00
CA PRO A 285 -4.41 37.94 -36.60
C PRO A 285 -3.94 37.79 -35.15
N PRO A 286 -2.79 38.38 -34.77
CA PRO A 286 -2.31 38.39 -33.40
C PRO A 286 -3.39 38.85 -32.40
N VAL A 287 -3.48 38.17 -31.26
CA VAL A 287 -4.44 38.53 -30.20
C VAL A 287 -4.02 39.85 -29.56
N GLY A 288 -4.79 40.91 -29.86
CA GLY A 288 -4.67 42.21 -29.21
C GLY A 288 -5.20 42.21 -27.76
N GLY A 289 -5.07 43.35 -27.07
CA GLY A 289 -5.58 43.51 -25.70
C GLY A 289 -4.61 43.04 -24.62
N ASN A 290 -5.15 42.47 -23.53
CA ASN A 290 -4.37 42.09 -22.35
C ASN A 290 -3.31 41.04 -22.70
N ARG A 291 -2.04 41.38 -22.45
CA ARG A 291 -0.87 40.52 -22.71
C ARG A 291 -0.72 39.42 -21.66
N GLU A 292 -1.48 39.49 -20.58
CA GLU A 292 -1.31 38.65 -19.40
C GLU A 292 -2.08 37.33 -19.56
N LEU A 293 -1.34 36.29 -19.94
CA LEU A 293 -1.78 34.91 -19.80
C LEU A 293 -1.44 34.39 -18.40
N PRO A 294 -2.16 33.38 -17.89
CA PRO A 294 -1.81 32.76 -16.64
C PRO A 294 -0.45 32.05 -16.84
N LEU A 295 0.49 32.35 -15.95
CA LEU A 295 1.84 31.81 -15.94
C LEU A 295 2.01 30.97 -14.69
N GLY A 296 2.58 29.78 -14.85
CA GLY A 296 3.02 28.99 -13.72
C GLY A 296 4.41 29.44 -13.27
N ALA A 297 4.63 29.49 -11.95
CA ALA A 297 5.91 29.47 -11.25
C ALA A 297 6.97 28.57 -11.89
N TYR A 298 6.57 27.34 -12.24
CA TYR A 298 7.53 26.26 -12.47
C TYR A 298 6.98 25.24 -13.49
N GLY A 299 6.44 25.68 -14.63
CA GLY A 299 6.01 24.78 -15.71
C GLY A 299 4.77 23.93 -15.44
N GLY A 300 4.13 24.07 -14.26
CA GLY A 300 2.86 23.43 -13.95
C GLY A 300 1.71 24.15 -14.64
N GLY A 301 0.86 23.43 -15.39
CA GLY A 301 -0.21 24.02 -16.21
C GLY A 301 -1.06 25.02 -15.44
N PRO A 302 -0.89 26.34 -15.65
CA PRO A 302 -1.59 27.36 -14.88
C PRO A 302 -3.08 27.47 -15.26
N ILE A 303 -3.50 26.72 -16.28
CA ILE A 303 -4.89 26.36 -16.55
C ILE A 303 -5.10 24.92 -16.07
N TYR A 304 -5.89 24.77 -15.01
CA TYR A 304 -6.14 23.52 -14.32
C TYR A 304 -7.36 22.80 -14.89
N PRO A 305 -7.49 21.48 -14.67
CA PRO A 305 -8.62 20.74 -15.17
C PRO A 305 -9.97 21.30 -14.74
N GLU A 306 -11.01 21.08 -15.52
CA GLU A 306 -12.32 21.68 -15.34
C GLU A 306 -13.22 20.94 -14.33
N LEU A 307 -13.01 19.63 -14.14
CA LEU A 307 -13.82 18.84 -13.20
C LEU A 307 -13.18 18.84 -11.81
N GLU A 308 -14.01 18.65 -10.79
CA GLU A 308 -13.60 18.54 -9.39
C GLU A 308 -14.44 17.46 -8.72
N GLU A 309 -13.79 16.64 -7.90
CA GLU A 309 -14.45 15.75 -6.96
C GLU A 309 -13.88 15.95 -5.56
N THR A 310 -14.77 16.08 -4.57
CA THR A 310 -14.37 16.22 -3.16
C THR A 310 -14.45 14.85 -2.46
N LEU A 311 -13.31 14.35 -2.00
CA LEU A 311 -13.14 13.10 -1.29
C LEU A 311 -12.68 13.38 0.15
N GLY A 312 -13.63 13.71 1.03
CA GLY A 312 -13.33 14.13 2.40
C GLY A 312 -12.64 15.49 2.45
N ASP A 313 -11.41 15.55 2.93
CA ASP A 313 -10.57 16.75 2.99
C ASP A 313 -9.59 16.87 1.81
N VAL A 314 -9.87 16.15 0.72
CA VAL A 314 -9.13 16.22 -0.54
C VAL A 314 -10.07 16.65 -1.67
N SER A 315 -9.67 17.65 -2.45
CA SER A 315 -10.29 17.96 -3.75
C SER A 315 -9.41 17.39 -4.86
N VAL A 316 -9.96 16.54 -5.72
CA VAL A 316 -9.30 15.98 -6.90
C VAL A 316 -9.81 16.70 -8.14
N PHE A 317 -8.93 17.41 -8.83
CA PHE A 317 -9.21 18.04 -10.12
C PHE A 317 -8.77 17.14 -11.25
N TYR A 318 -9.61 17.00 -12.27
CA TYR A 318 -9.34 16.13 -13.41
C TYR A 318 -10.04 16.64 -14.66
N ALA A 319 -9.50 16.31 -15.82
CA ALA A 319 -10.05 16.74 -17.10
C ALA A 319 -11.08 15.73 -17.59
N ALA A 320 -12.04 16.17 -18.42
CA ALA A 320 -13.07 15.28 -18.97
C ALA A 320 -12.47 14.13 -19.81
N ASN A 321 -11.31 14.38 -20.43
CA ASN A 321 -10.55 13.38 -21.20
C ASN A 321 -9.67 12.48 -20.32
N GLY A 322 -9.63 12.71 -19.00
CA GLY A 322 -8.78 11.98 -18.06
C GLY A 322 -9.18 10.50 -17.88
N TYR A 323 -8.28 9.73 -17.28
CA TYR A 323 -8.49 8.31 -17.02
C TYR A 323 -9.63 8.07 -16.03
N LYS A 324 -10.84 7.78 -16.54
CA LYS A 324 -12.03 7.50 -15.73
C LYS A 324 -11.79 6.45 -14.63
N HIS A 325 -11.00 5.42 -14.95
CA HIS A 325 -10.65 4.37 -13.99
C HIS A 325 -9.76 4.88 -12.84
N LEU A 326 -8.87 5.86 -13.08
CA LEU A 326 -8.02 6.43 -12.03
C LEU A 326 -8.81 7.31 -11.06
N ILE A 327 -9.88 7.96 -11.53
CA ILE A 327 -10.82 8.66 -10.63
C ILE A 327 -11.51 7.67 -9.70
N GLU A 328 -11.90 6.50 -10.21
CA GLU A 328 -12.48 5.45 -9.38
C GLU A 328 -11.47 4.90 -8.36
N VAL A 329 -10.20 4.76 -8.76
CA VAL A 329 -9.10 4.44 -7.83
C VAL A 329 -9.01 5.51 -6.73
N CYS A 330 -9.10 6.80 -7.09
CA CYS A 330 -9.06 7.87 -6.11
C CYS A 330 -10.19 7.74 -5.08
N ARG A 331 -11.44 7.54 -5.52
CA ARG A 331 -12.62 7.36 -4.65
C ARG A 331 -12.43 6.23 -3.64
N LYS A 332 -11.93 5.10 -4.12
CA LYS A 332 -11.83 3.88 -3.33
C LYS A 332 -10.63 3.88 -2.38
N GLU A 333 -9.48 4.32 -2.85
CA GLU A 333 -8.19 4.03 -2.21
C GLU A 333 -7.63 5.24 -1.42
N LEU A 334 -7.84 6.49 -1.88
CA LEU A 334 -7.23 7.66 -1.21
C LEU A 334 -7.66 7.76 0.27
N PRO A 335 -8.94 7.58 0.65
CA PRO A 335 -9.34 7.65 2.06
C PRO A 335 -8.63 6.60 2.93
N ALA A 336 -8.36 5.40 2.37
CA ALA A 336 -7.66 4.34 3.09
C ALA A 336 -6.17 4.66 3.27
N ILE A 337 -5.53 5.18 2.22
CA ILE A 337 -4.12 5.60 2.24
C ILE A 337 -3.92 6.72 3.26
N ARG A 338 -4.77 7.75 3.25
CA ARG A 338 -4.69 8.86 4.22
C ARG A 338 -4.77 8.38 5.65
N ARG A 339 -5.80 7.60 5.99
CA ARG A 339 -5.97 7.02 7.33
C ARG A 339 -4.78 6.17 7.77
N MET A 340 -4.12 5.50 6.83
CA MET A 340 -2.92 4.72 7.12
C MET A 340 -1.73 5.63 7.41
N CYS A 341 -1.45 6.64 6.56
CA CYS A 341 -0.37 7.59 6.80
C CYS A 341 -0.55 8.33 8.13
N GLU A 342 -1.77 8.73 8.50
CA GLU A 342 -2.08 9.35 9.80
C GLU A 342 -1.80 8.43 10.99
N ARG A 343 -1.98 7.11 10.83
CA ARG A 343 -1.65 6.12 11.86
C ARG A 343 -0.15 5.87 11.98
N TRP A 344 0.62 6.13 10.94
CA TRP A 344 2.08 6.07 10.99
C TRP A 344 2.67 7.36 11.55
N VAL A 345 2.14 8.51 11.15
CA VAL A 345 2.63 9.85 11.50
C VAL A 345 1.49 10.70 12.07
N PRO A 346 1.12 10.50 13.35
CA PRO A 346 0.08 11.28 13.99
C PRO A 346 0.44 12.75 13.96
N SER A 347 -0.43 13.54 13.36
CA SER A 347 -0.21 14.96 13.12
C SER A 347 -1.46 15.73 13.50
N LYS A 348 -1.30 16.99 13.86
CA LYS A 348 -2.46 17.89 14.01
C LYS A 348 -3.09 18.07 12.61
N PRO A 349 -4.40 17.84 12.44
CA PRO A 349 -5.05 18.11 11.16
C PRO A 349 -4.81 19.55 10.70
N THR A 350 -4.51 19.73 9.43
CA THR A 350 -4.54 21.06 8.82
C THR A 350 -6.01 21.49 8.70
N GLY A 351 -6.29 22.77 8.91
CA GLY A 351 -7.64 23.31 8.67
C GLY A 351 -8.01 23.36 7.19
N ASP A 352 -7.03 23.13 6.31
CA ASP A 352 -7.16 23.33 4.87
C ASP A 352 -7.24 22.03 4.09
N ARG A 353 -7.99 22.11 3.00
CA ARG A 353 -8.20 21.02 2.08
C ARG A 353 -6.95 20.79 1.21
N MET A 354 -6.56 19.53 1.04
CA MET A 354 -5.53 19.15 0.09
C MET A 354 -6.11 19.18 -1.34
N HIS A 355 -5.33 19.66 -2.30
CA HIS A 355 -5.74 19.70 -3.70
C HIS A 355 -4.84 18.79 -4.53
N ILE A 356 -5.44 17.86 -5.28
CA ILE A 356 -4.74 16.96 -6.19
C ILE A 356 -5.17 17.32 -7.60
N ILE A 357 -4.21 17.50 -8.49
CA ILE A 357 -4.50 17.60 -9.91
C ILE A 357 -4.15 16.27 -10.54
N LEU A 358 -5.13 15.50 -11.00
CA LEU A 358 -4.88 14.24 -11.68
C LEU A 358 -4.64 14.51 -13.17
N SER A 359 -3.43 14.20 -13.64
CA SER A 359 -3.00 14.41 -15.02
C SER A 359 -2.49 13.11 -15.62
N GLY A 360 -2.77 12.87 -16.90
CA GLY A 360 -2.24 11.71 -17.59
C GLY A 360 -0.77 11.87 -18.00
N GLY A 361 -0.01 10.77 -18.07
CA GLY A 361 1.36 10.75 -18.59
C GLY A 361 2.31 9.83 -17.81
N GLY A 362 3.59 9.86 -18.18
CA GLY A 362 4.66 9.09 -17.55
C GLY A 362 5.75 10.02 -17.02
N GLY A 363 6.03 9.96 -15.71
CA GLY A 363 7.06 10.80 -15.10
C GLY A 363 7.06 10.85 -13.57
N GLY A 364 5.97 10.42 -12.93
CA GLY A 364 5.75 10.69 -11.50
C GLY A 364 5.19 12.11 -11.32
N GLY A 365 4.41 12.30 -10.26
CA GLY A 365 3.72 13.56 -10.03
C GLY A 365 3.97 14.12 -8.64
N TRP A 366 3.57 15.37 -8.48
CA TRP A 366 3.57 16.09 -7.22
C TRP A 366 2.12 16.50 -6.93
N ALA A 367 1.70 16.59 -5.67
CA ALA A 367 0.38 17.10 -5.31
C ALA A 367 0.51 18.30 -4.37
N ILE A 368 -0.62 18.98 -4.15
CA ILE A 368 -0.61 20.37 -3.75
C ILE A 368 -1.26 20.58 -2.39
N ASN A 369 -0.49 21.19 -1.49
CA ASN A 369 -0.97 21.75 -0.23
C ASN A 369 -1.50 23.19 -0.43
N ALA A 370 -2.38 23.65 0.47
CA ALA A 370 -3.33 24.75 0.25
C ALA A 370 -2.76 26.18 0.08
N TYR A 371 -1.46 26.43 0.33
CA TYR A 371 -0.95 27.79 0.53
C TYR A 371 0.13 28.27 -0.43
N LEU A 372 1.14 27.45 -0.70
CA LEU A 372 2.22 27.72 -1.65
C LEU A 372 2.46 26.44 -2.48
N PRO A 373 1.57 26.15 -3.43
CA PRO A 373 1.62 24.94 -4.24
C PRO A 373 2.93 24.69 -4.97
N LYS A 374 3.31 23.42 -5.08
CA LYS A 374 3.96 22.92 -6.29
C LYS A 374 2.91 22.99 -7.42
N GLU A 375 3.21 23.46 -8.61
CA GLU A 375 2.17 23.67 -9.65
C GLU A 375 1.88 22.43 -10.51
N VAL A 376 2.51 21.30 -10.20
CA VAL A 376 2.43 20.08 -10.99
C VAL A 376 1.30 19.20 -10.47
N GLY A 377 0.70 18.40 -11.36
CA GLY A 377 -0.27 17.38 -10.99
C GLY A 377 0.37 16.02 -10.69
N MET A 378 -0.45 15.10 -10.18
CA MET A 378 -0.18 13.67 -10.14
C MET A 378 -0.17 13.12 -11.57
N ILE A 379 1.02 12.96 -12.14
CA ILE A 379 1.24 12.43 -13.49
C ILE A 379 1.40 10.91 -13.40
N SER A 380 0.33 10.19 -13.68
CA SER A 380 0.33 8.72 -13.76
C SER A 380 -0.78 8.22 -14.67
N ALA A 381 -0.51 7.12 -15.36
CA ALA A 381 -1.48 6.42 -16.21
C ALA A 381 -2.05 5.16 -15.55
N ASP A 382 -1.61 4.81 -14.32
CA ASP A 382 -1.99 3.55 -13.66
C ASP A 382 -2.30 3.73 -12.17
N ALA A 383 -3.05 2.77 -11.63
CA ALA A 383 -3.53 2.80 -10.25
C ALA A 383 -2.38 2.76 -9.22
N ALA A 384 -1.29 2.05 -9.48
CA ALA A 384 -0.19 1.91 -8.55
C ALA A 384 0.57 3.22 -8.39
N GLY A 385 0.83 3.92 -9.51
CA GLY A 385 1.44 5.24 -9.54
C GLY A 385 0.59 6.29 -8.82
N VAL A 386 -0.73 6.32 -9.04
CA VAL A 386 -1.66 7.21 -8.32
C VAL A 386 -1.59 6.99 -6.80
N LYS A 387 -1.69 5.74 -6.35
CA LYS A 387 -1.61 5.41 -4.90
C LYS A 387 -0.25 5.77 -4.31
N SER A 388 0.83 5.52 -5.04
CA SER A 388 2.20 5.82 -4.62
C SER A 388 2.42 7.33 -4.45
N VAL A 389 2.07 8.12 -5.48
CA VAL A 389 2.22 9.58 -5.45
C VAL A 389 1.34 10.17 -4.35
N TYR A 390 0.08 9.75 -4.24
CA TYR A 390 -0.79 10.28 -3.18
C TYR A 390 -0.24 10.01 -1.77
N ALA A 391 0.31 8.82 -1.51
CA ALA A 391 0.90 8.50 -0.21
C ALA A 391 2.12 9.37 0.13
N HIS A 392 2.94 9.71 -0.87
CA HIS A 392 4.03 10.67 -0.71
C HIS A 392 3.49 12.04 -0.30
N GLU A 393 2.51 12.53 -1.05
CA GLU A 393 2.02 13.89 -0.94
C GLU A 393 1.19 14.15 0.31
N VAL A 394 0.35 13.19 0.70
CA VAL A 394 -0.35 13.28 1.99
C VAL A 394 0.64 13.35 3.14
N THR A 395 1.77 12.65 3.02
CA THR A 395 2.79 12.61 4.08
C THR A 395 3.53 13.95 4.22
N HIS A 396 3.69 14.75 3.16
CA HIS A 396 4.16 16.14 3.30
C HIS A 396 3.26 16.99 4.21
N THR A 397 1.97 16.66 4.32
CA THR A 397 1.04 17.37 5.21
C THR A 397 1.12 16.91 6.66
N LEU A 398 1.80 15.79 6.92
CA LEU A 398 1.91 15.17 8.24
C LEU A 398 3.22 15.58 8.93
N ALA A 399 3.20 16.75 9.58
CA ALA A 399 4.37 17.27 10.29
C ALA A 399 4.85 16.40 11.48
N GLY A 400 4.06 15.40 11.88
CA GLY A 400 4.29 14.55 13.03
C GLY A 400 3.82 15.16 14.35
N PRO A 401 4.03 14.45 15.48
CA PRO A 401 3.40 14.83 16.72
C PRO A 401 3.97 16.15 17.27
N ALA A 402 3.06 17.08 17.61
CA ALA A 402 3.41 18.36 18.23
C ALA A 402 3.92 18.19 19.67
N ASN A 403 4.61 19.21 20.18
CA ASN A 403 5.04 19.27 21.58
C ASN A 403 3.85 19.36 22.56
N SER A 404 4.14 19.39 23.86
CA SER A 404 3.18 19.53 24.94
C SER A 404 2.32 20.81 24.88
N ARG A 405 2.76 21.84 24.13
CA ARG A 405 2.02 23.08 23.84
C ARG A 405 1.15 22.99 22.57
N GLY A 406 1.22 21.88 21.83
CA GLY A 406 0.51 21.70 20.57
C GLY A 406 1.18 22.38 19.37
N GLU A 407 2.47 22.68 19.47
CA GLU A 407 3.27 23.42 18.48
C GLU A 407 4.40 22.55 17.87
N GLN A 408 4.89 22.96 16.70
CA GLN A 408 6.10 22.40 16.07
C GLN A 408 7.30 23.28 16.45
N ALA A 409 8.47 22.68 16.65
CA ALA A 409 9.68 23.41 17.05
C ALA A 409 10.96 22.70 16.60
N GLY A 410 12.01 23.50 16.41
CA GLY A 410 13.30 23.04 15.93
C GLY A 410 13.29 22.78 14.43
N ILE A 411 13.91 23.66 13.66
CA ILE A 411 13.97 23.59 12.20
C ILE A 411 15.11 22.64 11.81
N LEU A 412 14.78 21.51 11.18
CA LEU A 412 15.77 20.54 10.72
C LEU A 412 16.71 21.16 9.66
N PRO A 413 17.98 20.76 9.61
CA PRO A 413 18.92 21.28 8.63
C PRO A 413 18.48 20.90 7.21
N ASN A 414 18.41 21.87 6.30
CA ASN A 414 17.81 21.69 4.96
C ASN A 414 16.37 21.11 5.01
N PRO A 415 15.38 21.93 5.42
CA PRO A 415 13.99 21.49 5.64
C PRO A 415 13.35 20.85 4.41
N GLY A 416 13.65 21.38 3.21
CA GLY A 416 13.14 20.83 1.95
C GLY A 416 13.63 19.41 1.72
N TRP A 417 14.93 19.16 1.91
CA TRP A 417 15.51 17.81 1.78
C TRP A 417 14.92 16.82 2.78
N PHE A 418 14.71 17.21 4.05
CA PHE A 418 14.07 16.34 5.04
C PHE A 418 12.60 16.08 4.74
N SER A 419 11.87 17.07 4.23
CA SER A 419 10.46 16.92 3.85
C SER A 419 10.31 15.85 2.75
N GLU A 420 11.16 15.91 1.72
CA GLU A 420 11.20 14.92 0.63
C GLU A 420 11.63 13.53 1.14
N ALA A 421 12.65 13.48 2.01
CA ALA A 421 13.09 12.23 2.64
C ALA A 421 11.94 11.61 3.45
N HIS A 422 11.25 12.40 4.28
CA HIS A 422 10.12 12.00 5.10
C HIS A 422 8.99 11.41 4.24
N ALA A 423 8.55 12.13 3.22
CA ALA A 423 7.49 11.68 2.32
C ALA A 423 7.89 10.40 1.56
N GLY A 424 9.12 10.33 1.03
CA GLY A 424 9.62 9.14 0.33
C GLY A 424 9.73 7.89 1.20
N PHE A 425 10.03 8.04 2.49
CA PHE A 425 10.09 6.93 3.44
C PHE A 425 8.72 6.25 3.61
N TYR A 426 7.66 7.03 3.83
CA TYR A 426 6.30 6.50 3.98
C TYR A 426 5.67 6.13 2.63
N GLN A 427 6.09 6.76 1.54
CA GLN A 427 5.73 6.32 0.19
C GLN A 427 6.17 4.87 -0.05
N GLY A 428 7.41 4.51 0.29
CA GLY A 428 7.89 3.13 0.17
C GLY A 428 7.10 2.14 1.03
N LYS A 429 6.68 2.54 2.24
CA LYS A 429 5.80 1.72 3.10
C LYS A 429 4.41 1.56 2.49
N SER A 430 3.85 2.63 1.91
CA SER A 430 2.56 2.57 1.23
C SER A 430 2.59 1.71 -0.02
N ASP A 431 3.68 1.77 -0.78
CA ASP A 431 3.89 0.92 -1.96
C ASP A 431 3.87 -0.57 -1.57
N TYR A 432 4.47 -0.94 -0.43
CA TYR A 432 4.37 -2.29 0.11
C TYR A 432 2.91 -2.69 0.41
N VAL A 433 2.17 -1.85 1.16
CA VAL A 433 0.81 -2.16 1.61
C VAL A 433 -0.20 -2.19 0.46
N PHE A 434 -0.17 -1.20 -0.43
CA PHE A 434 -1.22 -0.97 -1.43
C PHE A 434 -0.85 -1.42 -2.84
N ASN A 435 0.44 -1.54 -3.15
CA ASN A 435 0.90 -1.97 -4.48
C ASN A 435 1.51 -3.38 -4.46
N GLY A 436 1.68 -4.00 -3.28
CA GLY A 436 2.24 -5.35 -3.16
C GLY A 436 3.73 -5.42 -3.49
N ASN A 437 4.44 -4.28 -3.45
CA ASN A 437 5.88 -4.26 -3.67
C ASN A 437 6.58 -5.14 -2.63
N ALA A 438 7.52 -5.98 -3.07
CA ALA A 438 8.14 -6.96 -2.20
C ALA A 438 9.25 -6.41 -1.28
N THR A 439 9.72 -5.19 -1.53
CA THR A 439 10.93 -4.64 -0.89
C THR A 439 10.87 -3.14 -0.59
N HIS A 440 11.83 -2.67 0.20
CA HIS A 440 12.07 -1.26 0.49
C HIS A 440 12.33 -0.43 -0.77
N ARG A 441 11.79 0.79 -0.79
CA ARG A 441 12.07 1.79 -1.82
C ARG A 441 13.45 2.39 -1.59
N GLY A 442 14.32 2.33 -2.61
CA GLY A 442 15.58 3.08 -2.67
C GLY A 442 16.49 2.87 -1.46
N THR A 443 17.18 1.73 -1.39
CA THR A 443 18.12 1.42 -0.30
C THR A 443 19.57 1.66 -0.71
N MET A 444 20.45 1.89 0.27
CA MET A 444 21.89 2.02 0.05
C MET A 444 22.64 1.05 0.97
N ASP A 445 23.65 0.35 0.45
CA ASP A 445 24.56 -0.42 1.28
C ASP A 445 25.44 0.52 2.10
N LEU A 446 25.12 0.66 3.39
CA LEU A 446 25.82 1.55 4.32
C LEU A 446 27.27 1.12 4.59
N SER A 447 27.66 -0.10 4.24
CA SER A 447 29.05 -0.57 4.37
C SER A 447 29.95 -0.08 3.23
N SER A 448 29.36 0.34 2.11
CA SER A 448 30.09 0.75 0.91
C SER A 448 30.87 2.06 1.09
N GLU A 449 32.00 2.19 0.40
CA GLU A 449 32.77 3.45 0.34
C GLU A 449 31.93 4.62 -0.16
N ARG A 450 31.04 4.35 -1.13
CA ARG A 450 30.10 5.34 -1.66
C ARG A 450 29.18 5.88 -0.56
N ALA A 451 28.63 5.02 0.29
CA ALA A 451 27.79 5.44 1.39
C ALA A 451 28.59 6.23 2.44
N ARG A 452 29.82 5.81 2.75
CA ARG A 452 30.69 6.52 3.72
C ARG A 452 31.16 7.88 3.21
N ALA A 453 31.39 8.04 1.91
CA ALA A 453 31.75 9.31 1.30
C ALA A 453 30.59 10.33 1.25
N LEU A 454 29.35 9.85 1.41
CA LEU A 454 28.14 10.65 1.37
C LEU A 454 27.81 11.23 2.75
N ASP A 455 28.45 12.34 3.11
CA ASP A 455 28.26 12.98 4.41
C ASP A 455 26.90 13.70 4.50
N LEU A 456 26.00 13.20 5.36
CA LEU A 456 24.68 13.78 5.57
C LEU A 456 24.74 15.22 6.11
N ALA A 457 25.81 15.57 6.83
CA ALA A 457 26.02 16.91 7.37
C ALA A 457 26.50 17.93 6.33
N ASN A 458 27.08 17.46 5.23
CA ASN A 458 27.71 18.29 4.21
C ASN A 458 27.34 17.81 2.79
N LEU A 459 26.06 17.44 2.59
CA LEU A 459 25.57 17.01 1.28
C LEU A 459 25.74 18.12 0.24
N LYS A 460 26.36 17.78 -0.90
CA LYS A 460 26.36 18.65 -2.07
C LYS A 460 24.98 18.67 -2.71
N GLU A 461 24.63 19.75 -3.39
CA GLU A 461 23.33 19.93 -4.03
C GLU A 461 22.95 18.78 -4.98
N ASN A 462 23.93 18.27 -5.74
CA ASN A 462 23.74 17.14 -6.65
C ASN A 462 23.66 15.77 -5.96
N GLN A 463 23.91 15.68 -4.65
CA GLN A 463 23.91 14.42 -3.90
C GLN A 463 22.59 14.15 -3.16
N GLY A 464 21.61 15.04 -3.23
CA GLY A 464 20.36 14.96 -2.45
C GLY A 464 19.63 13.62 -2.58
N GLY A 465 19.50 13.09 -3.80
CA GLY A 465 18.80 11.82 -4.06
C GLY A 465 19.49 10.59 -3.47
N GLU A 466 20.82 10.53 -3.57
CA GLU A 466 21.60 9.45 -2.92
C GLU A 466 21.55 9.60 -1.39
N GLY A 467 21.51 10.85 -0.90
CA GLY A 467 21.33 11.17 0.52
C GLY A 467 20.04 10.57 1.07
N TRP A 468 18.95 10.62 0.30
CA TRP A 468 17.68 10.00 0.69
C TRP A 468 17.78 8.49 0.83
N TRP A 469 18.42 7.79 -0.11
CA TRP A 469 18.58 6.32 -0.01
C TRP A 469 19.37 5.92 1.23
N LYS A 470 20.43 6.68 1.55
CA LYS A 470 21.19 6.51 2.80
C LYS A 470 20.30 6.72 4.01
N MET A 471 19.52 7.81 4.03
CA MET A 471 18.64 8.15 5.15
C MET A 471 17.50 7.14 5.34
N TRP A 472 16.81 6.72 4.27
CA TRP A 472 15.76 5.71 4.33
C TRP A 472 16.30 4.39 4.87
N THR A 473 17.52 4.01 4.48
CA THR A 473 18.17 2.81 5.02
C THR A 473 18.43 2.95 6.52
N VAL A 474 18.93 4.11 6.97
CA VAL A 474 19.12 4.41 8.39
C VAL A 474 17.80 4.34 9.16
N TRP A 475 16.75 5.00 8.67
CA TRP A 475 15.44 4.99 9.33
C TRP A 475 14.80 3.59 9.38
N HIS A 476 14.96 2.77 8.35
CA HIS A 476 14.51 1.38 8.40
C HIS A 476 15.30 0.55 9.41
N LEU A 477 16.62 0.71 9.52
CA LEU A 477 17.41 0.03 10.57
C LEU A 477 16.96 0.46 11.98
N LEU A 478 16.66 1.75 12.16
CA LEU A 478 16.15 2.29 13.42
C LEU A 478 14.73 1.76 13.71
N GLU A 479 13.83 1.72 12.74
CA GLU A 479 12.50 1.09 12.90
C GLU A 479 12.59 -0.41 13.19
N GLU A 480 13.53 -1.14 12.57
CA GLU A 480 13.71 -2.57 12.83
C GLU A 480 14.13 -2.86 14.28
N ARG A 481 14.97 -1.99 14.85
CA ARG A 481 15.46 -2.09 16.23
C ARG A 481 14.44 -1.58 17.25
N TYR A 482 13.90 -0.38 17.03
CA TYR A 482 13.10 0.36 18.02
C TYR A 482 11.58 0.34 17.77
N GLY A 483 11.15 -0.22 16.64
CA GLY A 483 9.74 -0.29 16.22
C GLY A 483 9.22 0.99 15.55
N SER A 484 8.05 0.90 14.91
CA SER A 484 7.45 2.03 14.15
C SER A 484 7.05 3.24 14.98
N THR A 485 7.12 3.16 16.31
CA THR A 485 6.89 4.31 17.20
C THR A 485 8.11 5.25 17.26
N TRP A 486 9.29 4.75 16.91
CA TRP A 486 10.54 5.51 17.03
C TRP A 486 10.53 6.79 16.22
N TYR A 487 10.10 6.76 14.96
CA TYR A 487 10.12 7.94 14.09
C TYR A 487 9.17 9.05 14.62
N PRO A 488 7.89 8.79 14.92
CA PRO A 488 7.02 9.81 15.54
C PRO A 488 7.54 10.31 16.89
N ARG A 489 8.18 9.44 17.69
CA ARG A 489 8.82 9.84 18.94
C ARG A 489 9.99 10.80 18.72
N TRP A 490 10.82 10.56 17.71
CA TRP A 490 11.90 11.50 17.36
C TRP A 490 11.37 12.88 17.00
N ILE A 491 10.31 12.95 16.19
CA ILE A 491 9.67 14.22 15.86
C ILE A 491 9.10 14.91 17.11
N TRP A 492 8.44 14.15 18.00
CA TRP A 492 7.95 14.68 19.27
C TRP A 492 9.08 15.19 20.18
N VAL A 493 10.17 14.43 20.33
CA VAL A 493 11.34 14.81 21.13
C VAL A 493 11.95 16.11 20.62
N ARG A 494 12.14 16.24 19.31
CA ARG A 494 12.61 17.49 18.68
C ARG A 494 11.69 18.65 19.07
N ASN A 495 10.39 18.49 18.85
CA ASN A 495 9.41 19.53 19.13
C ASN A 495 9.37 19.91 20.63
N GLU A 496 9.49 18.94 21.53
CA GLU A 496 9.47 19.15 22.98
C GLU A 496 10.75 19.83 23.47
N ARG A 497 11.91 19.37 22.99
CA ARG A 497 13.22 19.89 23.42
C ARG A 497 13.42 21.34 23.01
N TRP A 498 12.92 21.71 21.83
CA TRP A 498 13.10 23.05 21.26
C TRP A 498 11.87 23.94 21.43
N ALA A 499 10.93 23.58 22.31
CA ALA A 499 9.66 24.30 22.49
C ALA A 499 9.82 25.79 22.86
N ASP A 500 10.93 26.17 23.50
CA ASP A 500 11.23 27.57 23.85
C ASP A 500 12.00 28.32 22.74
N GLU A 501 12.52 27.60 21.75
CA GLU A 501 13.27 28.15 20.60
C GLU A 501 12.73 27.57 19.28
N PRO A 502 11.44 27.78 18.94
CA PRO A 502 10.79 27.08 17.83
C PRO A 502 11.45 27.34 16.47
N GLN A 503 12.07 28.52 16.29
CA GLN A 503 12.74 28.93 15.06
C GLN A 503 14.23 28.55 14.99
N ARG A 504 14.74 27.79 15.98
CA ARG A 504 16.15 27.40 16.01
C ARG A 504 16.49 26.48 14.84
N GLN A 505 17.53 26.85 14.09
CA GLN A 505 18.12 25.99 13.06
C GLN A 505 18.97 24.91 13.73
N LEU A 506 18.60 23.65 13.51
CA LEU A 506 19.27 22.51 14.12
C LEU A 506 20.47 22.08 13.29
N THR A 507 21.56 21.72 13.97
CA THR A 507 22.72 21.05 13.34
C THR A 507 22.50 19.54 13.29
N TRP A 508 23.34 18.81 12.56
CA TRP A 508 23.31 17.35 12.59
C TRP A 508 23.64 16.76 13.96
N ASP A 509 24.47 17.43 14.75
CA ASP A 509 24.63 17.12 16.17
C ASP A 509 23.28 17.15 16.90
N ASN A 510 22.48 18.21 16.73
CA ASN A 510 21.16 18.29 17.36
C ASN A 510 20.20 17.20 16.85
N VAL A 511 20.23 16.90 15.55
CA VAL A 511 19.41 15.84 14.95
C VAL A 511 19.73 14.47 15.57
N VAL A 512 21.02 14.12 15.65
CA VAL A 512 21.46 12.83 16.21
C VAL A 512 21.23 12.76 17.73
N GLU A 513 21.36 13.87 18.45
CA GLU A 513 20.93 13.96 19.86
C GLU A 513 19.44 13.66 20.03
N ASP A 514 18.58 14.32 19.25
CA ASP A 514 17.12 14.15 19.34
C ASP A 514 16.72 12.71 18.98
N MET A 515 17.35 12.11 17.97
CA MET A 515 17.19 10.70 17.64
C MET A 515 17.67 9.78 18.76
N SER A 516 18.77 10.12 19.45
CA SER A 516 19.33 9.34 20.56
C SER A 516 18.40 9.36 21.77
N ILE A 517 17.86 10.53 22.12
CA ILE A 517 16.85 10.68 23.18
C ILE A 517 15.58 9.88 22.83
N ALA A 518 15.16 9.92 21.57
CA ALA A 518 14.01 9.17 21.09
C ALA A 518 14.24 7.65 21.19
N ALA A 519 15.41 7.18 20.78
CA ALA A 519 15.83 5.78 20.85
C ALA A 519 16.08 5.31 22.29
N GLY A 520 16.47 6.20 23.21
CA GLY A 520 16.98 5.84 24.53
C GLY A 520 18.42 5.32 24.53
N GLU A 521 19.12 5.43 23.39
CA GLU A 521 20.51 4.97 23.19
C GLU A 521 21.30 6.03 22.41
N ASP A 522 22.60 6.15 22.67
CA ASP A 522 23.53 7.06 22.00
C ASP A 522 23.86 6.57 20.59
N LEU A 523 23.39 7.30 19.58
CA LEU A 523 23.56 7.01 18.15
C LEU A 523 24.78 7.69 17.51
N PHE A 524 25.53 8.52 18.24
CA PHE A 524 26.70 9.22 17.68
C PHE A 524 27.72 8.29 17.04
N PRO A 525 28.14 7.18 17.69
CA PRO A 525 29.08 6.24 17.07
C PRO A 525 28.60 5.67 15.73
N PHE A 526 27.31 5.32 15.63
CA PHE A 526 26.73 4.75 14.41
C PHE A 526 26.72 5.76 13.26
N PHE A 527 26.30 7.01 13.50
CA PHE A 527 26.28 8.02 12.44
C PHE A 527 27.68 8.38 11.94
N ARG A 528 28.69 8.34 12.81
CA ARG A 528 30.11 8.49 12.41
C ARG A 528 30.62 7.29 11.63
N GLU A 529 30.26 6.07 12.04
CA GLU A 529 30.63 4.83 11.33
C GLU A 529 30.19 4.86 9.87
N ILE A 530 29.00 5.40 9.60
CA ILE A 530 28.48 5.56 8.24
C ILE A 530 28.99 6.83 7.54
N GLY A 531 29.95 7.57 8.11
CA GLY A 531 30.60 8.72 7.47
C GLY A 531 29.86 10.06 7.60
N THR A 532 28.98 10.23 8.59
CA THR A 532 28.37 11.54 8.88
C THR A 532 29.29 12.37 9.78
N THR A 533 29.60 13.60 9.39
CA THR A 533 30.44 14.50 10.20
C THR A 533 29.64 15.04 11.38
N LEU A 534 30.09 14.71 12.60
CA LEU A 534 29.53 15.20 13.87
C LEU A 534 30.64 15.83 14.71
N SER A 535 30.33 16.85 15.53
CA SER A 535 31.33 17.52 16.37
C SER A 535 31.76 16.69 17.58
N ARG A 536 31.06 15.59 17.87
CA ARG A 536 31.34 14.68 19.00
C ARG A 536 31.41 13.24 18.54
N GLU A 537 32.12 12.42 19.33
CA GLU A 537 32.14 10.96 19.15
C GLU A 537 31.04 10.26 19.93
N ARG A 538 30.57 10.89 21.01
CA ARG A 538 29.60 10.37 21.98
C ARG A 538 28.66 11.48 22.39
N LEU A 539 27.43 11.11 22.73
CA LEU A 539 26.41 12.06 23.16
C LEU A 539 26.79 12.84 24.43
N GLY A 540 27.33 12.13 25.43
CA GLY A 540 27.61 12.67 26.77
C GLY A 540 26.36 12.76 27.66
N GLU A 541 26.48 13.48 28.77
CA GLU A 541 25.34 13.80 29.64
C GLU A 541 24.52 14.96 29.05
N LEU A 542 23.20 14.86 29.05
CA LEU A 542 22.30 15.93 28.63
C LEU A 542 21.07 16.02 29.54
N THR A 543 20.31 17.11 29.42
CA THR A 543 19.02 17.25 30.12
C THR A 543 17.87 17.24 29.13
N PHE A 544 16.84 16.45 29.40
CA PHE A 544 15.58 16.43 28.64
C PHE A 544 14.40 16.39 29.61
N MET A 545 13.45 17.32 29.46
CA MET A 545 12.28 17.47 30.34
C MET A 545 12.65 17.51 31.84
N GLY A 546 13.69 18.26 32.19
CA GLY A 546 14.16 18.40 33.57
C GLY A 546 14.87 17.18 34.16
N ARG A 547 15.11 16.12 33.37
CA ARG A 547 15.87 14.94 33.79
C ARG A 547 17.24 14.92 33.14
N ARG A 548 18.28 14.69 33.94
CA ARG A 548 19.62 14.36 33.42
C ARG A 548 19.60 12.94 32.85
N LEU A 549 20.13 12.79 31.64
CA LEU A 549 20.19 11.56 30.88
C LEU A 549 21.64 11.24 30.55
N THR A 550 22.00 9.99 30.80
CA THR A 550 23.21 9.35 30.28
C THR A 550 22.76 8.11 29.54
N LEU A 551 22.94 8.08 28.21
CA LEU A 551 22.43 7.00 27.38
C LEU A 551 23.53 5.97 27.08
N PRO A 552 23.23 4.66 27.11
CA PRO A 552 24.17 3.64 26.66
C PRO A 552 24.41 3.77 25.15
N VAL A 553 25.58 3.35 24.67
CA VAL A 553 25.87 3.29 23.22
C VAL A 553 24.87 2.37 22.55
N SER A 554 24.28 2.81 21.44
CA SER A 554 23.41 1.96 20.65
C SER A 554 24.15 0.72 20.13
N GLY A 555 23.52 -0.43 20.30
CA GLY A 555 23.96 -1.69 19.71
C GLY A 555 23.64 -1.81 18.21
N ILE A 556 23.14 -0.76 17.55
CA ILE A 556 22.86 -0.79 16.11
C ILE A 556 24.15 -1.01 15.32
N ARG A 557 24.05 -1.76 14.21
CA ARG A 557 25.18 -2.11 13.33
C ARG A 557 24.77 -1.92 11.89
N VAL A 558 25.74 -1.58 11.05
CA VAL A 558 25.57 -1.62 9.59
C VAL A 558 25.30 -3.06 9.16
N ARG A 559 24.15 -3.29 8.53
CA ARG A 559 23.74 -4.57 7.96
C ARG A 559 22.68 -4.37 6.87
N SER A 560 22.39 -5.43 6.13
CA SER A 560 21.24 -5.47 5.23
C SER A 560 19.92 -5.34 5.99
N LEU A 561 18.98 -4.63 5.38
CA LEU A 561 17.60 -4.54 5.86
C LEU A 561 16.89 -5.89 5.71
N SER A 562 15.85 -6.09 6.53
CA SER A 562 14.79 -7.05 6.25
C SER A 562 14.22 -6.78 4.85
N PRO A 563 13.75 -7.80 4.12
CA PRO A 563 13.07 -7.55 2.85
C PRO A 563 11.74 -6.79 3.05
N VAL A 564 11.12 -6.93 4.23
CA VAL A 564 9.78 -6.39 4.51
C VAL A 564 9.86 -5.14 5.38
N PRO A 565 9.32 -3.98 4.93
CA PRO A 565 9.20 -2.80 5.76
C PRO A 565 8.20 -2.99 6.91
N ARG A 566 8.50 -2.35 8.05
CA ARG A 566 7.58 -2.24 9.19
C ARG A 566 6.39 -1.38 8.81
N VAL A 567 5.16 -1.87 9.00
CA VAL A 567 3.93 -1.17 8.58
C VAL A 567 2.89 -1.07 9.69
N GLU A 568 3.24 -1.51 10.90
CA GLU A 568 2.40 -1.33 12.07
C GLU A 568 2.14 0.16 12.38
N PRO A 569 0.95 0.52 12.90
CA PRO A 569 0.69 1.86 13.43
C PRO A 569 1.69 2.25 14.52
N CYS A 570 1.94 3.55 14.70
CA CYS A 570 2.74 3.99 15.82
C CYS A 570 1.96 3.85 17.14
N GLY A 571 2.68 3.56 18.22
CA GLY A 571 2.17 3.54 19.58
C GLY A 571 2.24 4.92 20.24
N ASP A 572 2.20 4.95 21.57
CA ASP A 572 2.32 6.20 22.33
C ASP A 572 3.75 6.76 22.28
N TRP A 573 4.00 7.65 21.33
CA TRP A 573 5.30 8.28 21.07
C TRP A 573 5.85 9.11 22.25
N ARG A 574 5.02 9.43 23.25
CA ARG A 574 5.47 10.12 24.47
C ARG A 574 6.26 9.20 25.39
N LYS A 575 6.10 7.88 25.26
CA LYS A 575 6.80 6.87 26.07
C LYS A 575 8.11 6.41 25.39
N PRO A 576 9.13 6.03 26.19
CA PRO A 576 10.35 5.42 25.66
C PRO A 576 10.04 4.21 24.78
N VAL A 577 10.83 4.04 23.71
CA VAL A 577 10.80 2.84 22.87
C VAL A 577 11.65 1.73 23.49
N PRO A 578 11.38 0.44 23.19
CA PRO A 578 12.21 -0.67 23.68
C PRO A 578 13.65 -0.58 23.13
N THR A 579 14.66 -0.75 23.99
CA THR A 579 16.09 -0.57 23.64
C THR A 579 16.86 -1.87 23.41
N ASP A 580 16.51 -3.00 24.04
CA ASP A 580 17.24 -4.25 23.85
C ASP A 580 16.48 -5.22 22.95
N LEU A 581 17.19 -5.84 22.00
CA LEU A 581 16.66 -6.99 21.25
C LEU A 581 16.34 -8.17 22.18
N GLU A 582 17.05 -8.30 23.31
CA GLU A 582 16.79 -9.32 24.36
C GLU A 582 15.70 -8.90 25.38
N THR A 583 15.33 -7.62 25.43
CA THR A 583 14.15 -7.11 26.16
C THR A 583 12.94 -6.89 25.27
N ARG A 584 12.86 -7.64 24.16
CA ARG A 584 11.66 -8.45 23.94
C ARG A 584 11.51 -9.41 25.12
N LYS A 585 11.18 -8.85 26.30
CA LYS A 585 10.49 -9.59 27.34
C LYS A 585 9.38 -10.37 26.62
N PRO A 586 9.10 -11.63 27.00
CA PRO A 586 7.82 -12.21 26.64
C PRO A 586 6.77 -11.10 26.82
N LEU A 587 5.90 -10.92 25.82
CA LEU A 587 4.80 -9.96 25.89
C LEU A 587 4.25 -10.02 27.33
N PRO A 588 4.07 -8.87 28.01
CA PRO A 588 3.80 -8.83 29.45
C PRO A 588 2.80 -9.92 29.84
N SER A 589 3.00 -10.58 30.98
CA SER A 589 2.28 -11.80 31.41
C SER A 589 0.76 -11.63 31.65
N GLY A 590 0.14 -10.60 31.06
CA GLY A 590 -1.30 -10.40 31.03
C GLY A 590 -1.86 -10.34 29.62
N PHE A 591 -3.16 -10.57 29.48
CA PHE A 591 -3.86 -10.63 28.19
C PHE A 591 -4.11 -9.27 27.53
N GLY A 592 -3.28 -8.26 27.80
CA GLY A 592 -3.43 -6.92 27.23
C GLY A 592 -4.69 -6.16 27.68
N GLY A 593 -5.24 -6.51 28.85
CA GLY A 593 -6.43 -5.87 29.41
C GLY A 593 -7.76 -6.29 28.76
N ILE A 594 -7.76 -7.31 27.89
CA ILE A 594 -8.98 -7.84 27.27
C ILE A 594 -9.82 -8.60 28.30
N ALA A 595 -11.15 -8.53 28.15
CA ALA A 595 -12.08 -9.19 29.06
C ALA A 595 -11.85 -10.72 29.09
N GLN A 596 -12.01 -11.30 30.28
CA GLN A 596 -11.94 -12.75 30.52
C GLN A 596 -13.30 -13.21 31.01
N LEU A 597 -14.05 -13.88 30.15
CA LEU A 597 -15.37 -14.40 30.48
C LEU A 597 -15.25 -15.87 30.87
N ASP A 598 -15.91 -16.26 31.95
CA ASP A 598 -15.98 -17.66 32.36
C ASP A 598 -17.36 -18.26 32.05
N LEU A 599 -17.40 -19.26 31.16
CA LEU A 599 -18.59 -20.01 30.79
C LEU A 599 -18.57 -21.44 31.37
N SER A 600 -17.52 -21.83 32.09
CA SER A 600 -17.29 -23.22 32.55
C SER A 600 -18.37 -23.74 33.48
N ALA A 601 -19.02 -22.86 34.25
CA ALA A 601 -20.12 -23.21 35.15
C ALA A 601 -21.50 -23.24 34.46
N ASP A 602 -21.63 -22.76 33.21
CA ASP A 602 -22.91 -22.74 32.49
C ASP A 602 -23.18 -24.08 31.79
N THR A 603 -23.61 -25.05 32.58
CA THR A 603 -23.88 -26.42 32.13
C THR A 603 -24.97 -26.52 31.05
N LYS A 604 -25.83 -25.50 30.88
CA LYS A 604 -26.86 -25.49 29.83
C LYS A 604 -26.29 -25.39 28.41
N ARG A 605 -25.03 -24.96 28.29
CA ARG A 605 -24.30 -24.84 27.01
C ARG A 605 -23.53 -26.09 26.65
N GLN A 606 -23.36 -27.00 27.61
CA GLN A 606 -22.52 -28.17 27.51
C GLN A 606 -23.35 -29.38 27.05
N VAL A 607 -22.82 -30.12 26.08
CA VAL A 607 -23.42 -31.35 25.56
C VAL A 607 -22.36 -32.44 25.62
N VAL A 608 -22.61 -33.51 26.37
CA VAL A 608 -21.75 -34.69 26.35
C VAL A 608 -21.92 -35.39 25.00
N VAL A 609 -20.84 -35.47 24.22
CA VAL A 609 -20.83 -36.12 22.91
C VAL A 609 -20.65 -37.62 23.06
N ASP A 610 -19.67 -38.01 23.88
CA ASP A 610 -19.39 -39.41 24.22
C ASP A 610 -18.63 -39.48 25.54
N ARG A 611 -18.94 -40.50 26.34
CA ARG A 611 -18.29 -40.82 27.61
C ARG A 611 -18.40 -42.31 27.84
N GLU A 612 -17.28 -42.92 28.19
CA GLU A 612 -17.21 -44.33 28.55
C GLU A 612 -16.39 -44.46 29.84
N LYS A 613 -16.99 -45.06 30.87
CA LYS A 613 -16.37 -45.14 32.19
C LYS A 613 -15.04 -45.91 32.11
N GLY A 614 -13.97 -45.31 32.62
CA GLY A 614 -12.63 -45.92 32.62
C GLY A 614 -11.94 -45.92 31.27
N GLN A 615 -12.53 -45.30 30.24
CA GLN A 615 -11.94 -45.23 28.91
C GLN A 615 -11.58 -43.79 28.56
N TYR A 616 -10.34 -43.59 28.10
CA TYR A 616 -9.89 -42.33 27.51
C TYR A 616 -10.52 -42.14 26.13
N LEU A 617 -11.26 -41.05 25.94
CA LEU A 617 -11.77 -40.59 24.64
C LEU A 617 -11.18 -39.21 24.35
N GLY A 618 -10.39 -39.11 23.29
CA GLY A 618 -9.53 -37.95 23.05
C GLY A 618 -9.75 -37.22 21.74
N HIS A 619 -9.05 -36.13 21.54
CA HIS A 619 -8.66 -35.55 20.26
C HIS A 619 -9.72 -35.55 19.14
N PRO A 620 -10.96 -35.07 19.39
CA PRO A 620 -11.98 -35.05 18.36
C PRO A 620 -11.64 -34.06 17.25
N THR A 621 -12.09 -34.38 16.04
CA THR A 621 -12.23 -33.42 14.95
C THR A 621 -13.64 -33.46 14.40
N THR A 622 -14.10 -32.32 13.92
CA THR A 622 -15.48 -32.13 13.47
C THR A 622 -15.55 -31.56 12.07
N VAL A 623 -16.70 -31.73 11.44
CA VAL A 623 -17.09 -30.96 10.25
C VAL A 623 -18.59 -30.69 10.29
N LEU A 624 -18.99 -29.49 9.89
CA LEU A 624 -20.39 -29.14 9.63
C LEU A 624 -20.72 -29.37 8.16
N LEU A 625 -21.80 -30.11 7.90
CA LEU A 625 -22.29 -30.36 6.54
C LEU A 625 -23.09 -29.17 6.01
N GLU A 626 -23.30 -29.14 4.70
CA GLU A 626 -23.90 -28.01 3.97
C GLU A 626 -25.35 -27.72 4.32
N ASP A 627 -26.07 -28.70 4.88
CA ASP A 627 -27.41 -28.48 5.43
C ASP A 627 -27.40 -27.50 6.62
N GLY A 628 -26.22 -27.13 7.12
CA GLY A 628 -26.00 -26.13 8.15
C GLY A 628 -26.35 -26.59 9.56
N LYS A 629 -26.60 -27.89 9.75
CA LYS A 629 -27.00 -28.47 11.05
C LYS A 629 -26.46 -29.86 11.32
N THR A 630 -26.15 -30.66 10.30
CA THR A 630 -25.60 -31.99 10.49
C THR A 630 -24.11 -31.86 10.75
N MET A 631 -23.65 -32.37 11.89
CA MET A 631 -22.24 -32.37 12.29
C MET A 631 -21.72 -33.80 12.38
N LEU A 632 -20.48 -33.99 12.00
CA LEU A 632 -19.77 -35.25 12.13
C LEU A 632 -18.62 -35.07 13.12
N ALA A 633 -18.34 -36.09 13.94
CA ALA A 633 -17.20 -36.11 14.84
C ALA A 633 -16.47 -37.45 14.72
N VAL A 634 -15.15 -37.39 14.60
CA VAL A 634 -14.26 -38.56 14.67
C VAL A 634 -13.22 -38.34 15.77
N TYR A 635 -12.88 -39.41 16.49
CA TYR A 635 -11.93 -39.35 17.60
C TYR A 635 -11.35 -40.74 17.89
N PRO A 636 -10.12 -40.86 18.41
CA PRO A 636 -9.58 -42.14 18.85
C PRO A 636 -10.11 -42.50 20.24
N LYS A 637 -10.34 -43.79 20.44
CA LYS A 637 -10.55 -44.40 21.77
C LYS A 637 -9.18 -44.56 22.48
N GLY A 638 -8.53 -43.43 22.77
CA GLY A 638 -7.24 -43.34 23.45
C GLY A 638 -6.59 -41.95 23.36
N HIS A 639 -5.43 -41.79 23.99
CA HIS A 639 -4.64 -40.55 23.96
C HIS A 639 -3.90 -40.43 22.62
N GLY A 640 -4.64 -40.03 21.59
CA GLY A 640 -4.07 -39.83 20.26
C GLY A 640 -3.49 -41.11 19.67
N LYS A 641 -3.97 -42.29 20.06
CA LYS A 641 -3.69 -43.60 19.45
C LYS A 641 -4.80 -44.57 19.83
N GLY A 642 -5.28 -45.38 18.89
CA GLY A 642 -6.31 -46.39 19.12
C GLY A 642 -7.43 -46.34 18.08
N PRO A 643 -8.42 -47.24 18.20
CA PRO A 643 -9.53 -47.33 17.25
C PRO A 643 -10.26 -46.00 17.08
N ILE A 644 -10.48 -45.59 15.83
CA ILE A 644 -11.26 -44.38 15.53
C ILE A 644 -12.75 -44.67 15.72
N VAL A 645 -13.41 -43.80 16.46
CA VAL A 645 -14.85 -43.77 16.70
C VAL A 645 -15.46 -42.68 15.84
N TYR A 646 -16.66 -42.94 15.30
CA TYR A 646 -17.42 -42.01 14.48
C TYR A 646 -18.80 -41.75 15.09
N LYS A 647 -19.20 -40.48 15.18
CA LYS A 647 -20.52 -40.04 15.61
C LYS A 647 -21.10 -38.95 14.69
N ARG A 648 -22.43 -38.83 14.70
CA ARG A 648 -23.18 -37.84 13.92
C ARG A 648 -24.20 -37.11 14.81
N SER A 649 -24.31 -35.80 14.62
CA SER A 649 -25.40 -34.98 15.12
C SER A 649 -26.23 -34.47 13.93
N LYS A 650 -27.56 -34.39 14.06
CA LYS A 650 -28.47 -33.87 13.01
C LYS A 650 -29.09 -32.50 13.36
N ASP A 651 -28.74 -31.95 14.51
CA ASP A 651 -29.42 -30.82 15.15
C ASP A 651 -28.47 -29.71 15.65
N GLY A 652 -27.28 -29.62 15.04
CA GLY A 652 -26.27 -28.60 15.37
C GLY A 652 -25.57 -28.89 16.70
N GLY A 653 -25.29 -30.16 16.97
CA GLY A 653 -24.55 -30.62 18.15
C GLY A 653 -25.35 -30.57 19.46
N LYS A 654 -26.68 -30.54 19.41
CA LYS A 654 -27.53 -30.60 20.62
C LYS A 654 -27.70 -32.03 21.11
N THR A 655 -27.76 -32.98 20.17
CA THR A 655 -27.74 -34.41 20.44
C THR A 655 -26.79 -35.12 19.48
N TRP A 656 -26.26 -36.26 19.92
CA TRP A 656 -25.33 -37.08 19.14
C TRP A 656 -25.81 -38.53 19.09
N SER A 657 -25.61 -39.19 17.95
CA SER A 657 -25.93 -40.59 17.76
C SER A 657 -25.13 -41.50 18.70
N ASP A 658 -25.52 -42.77 18.77
CA ASP A 658 -24.60 -43.83 19.18
C ASP A 658 -23.38 -43.88 18.23
N ARG A 659 -22.34 -44.62 18.64
CA ARG A 659 -21.16 -44.85 17.80
C ARG A 659 -21.57 -45.56 16.52
N LEU A 660 -21.21 -44.98 15.39
CA LEU A 660 -21.57 -45.49 14.07
C LEU A 660 -20.57 -46.56 13.61
N PRO A 661 -21.00 -47.49 12.74
CA PRO A 661 -20.10 -48.47 12.15
C PRO A 661 -19.02 -47.78 11.32
N VAL A 662 -17.80 -48.31 11.40
CA VAL A 662 -16.63 -47.84 10.66
C VAL A 662 -15.89 -49.01 10.00
N PRO A 663 -15.13 -48.77 8.93
CA PRO A 663 -14.31 -49.80 8.28
C PRO A 663 -13.29 -50.44 9.23
N ALA A 664 -12.90 -51.69 8.96
CA ALA A 664 -12.12 -52.49 9.89
C ALA A 664 -10.71 -51.91 10.14
N SER A 665 -10.11 -51.30 9.13
CA SER A 665 -8.77 -50.72 9.24
C SER A 665 -8.71 -49.56 10.24
N TRP A 666 -9.84 -48.90 10.56
CA TRP A 666 -9.89 -47.77 11.49
C TRP A 666 -9.47 -48.17 12.90
N ALA A 667 -9.58 -49.46 13.25
CA ALA A 667 -9.05 -50.02 14.48
C ALA A 667 -7.51 -49.94 14.59
N THR A 668 -6.83 -49.82 13.46
CA THR A 668 -5.35 -49.79 13.37
C THR A 668 -4.77 -48.37 13.41
N SER A 669 -5.59 -47.34 13.62
CA SER A 669 -5.12 -45.96 13.71
C SER A 669 -4.05 -45.81 14.78
N GLN A 670 -2.98 -45.11 14.42
CA GLN A 670 -1.84 -44.88 15.31
C GLN A 670 -1.81 -43.47 15.87
N GLU A 671 -2.69 -42.58 15.38
CA GLU A 671 -2.67 -41.18 15.78
C GLU A 671 -4.05 -40.51 15.82
N VAL A 672 -4.06 -39.21 16.12
CA VAL A 672 -5.22 -38.31 16.07
C VAL A 672 -5.83 -38.29 14.66
N PRO A 673 -7.14 -38.55 14.52
CA PRO A 673 -7.81 -38.41 13.24
C PRO A 673 -8.11 -36.93 12.93
N THR A 674 -7.79 -36.48 11.73
CA THR A 674 -8.13 -35.12 11.24
C THR A 674 -9.13 -35.20 10.09
N LEU A 675 -10.22 -34.42 10.19
CA LEU A 675 -11.39 -34.52 9.31
C LEU A 675 -11.61 -33.21 8.55
N TYR A 676 -11.76 -33.30 7.23
CA TYR A 676 -11.92 -32.15 6.33
C TYR A 676 -12.99 -32.41 5.27
N ARG A 677 -13.61 -31.33 4.79
CA ARG A 677 -14.43 -31.35 3.59
C ARG A 677 -13.64 -30.78 2.42
N THR A 678 -13.64 -31.49 1.31
CA THR A 678 -12.99 -31.07 0.06
C THR A 678 -13.96 -31.17 -1.11
N VAL A 679 -13.61 -30.48 -2.19
CA VAL A 679 -14.35 -30.45 -3.45
C VAL A 679 -13.34 -30.65 -4.56
N GLY A 680 -13.56 -31.67 -5.38
CA GLY A 680 -12.72 -31.97 -6.54
C GLY A 680 -12.95 -31.01 -7.71
N PRO A 681 -12.08 -31.08 -8.74
CA PRO A 681 -12.23 -30.30 -9.97
C PRO A 681 -13.51 -30.68 -10.74
N ASP A 682 -14.05 -31.88 -10.49
CA ASP A 682 -15.33 -32.39 -10.98
C ASP A 682 -16.55 -31.83 -10.21
N GLY A 683 -16.34 -30.96 -9.23
CA GLY A 683 -17.37 -30.47 -8.32
C GLY A 683 -17.83 -31.52 -7.29
N LYS A 684 -17.25 -32.73 -7.31
CA LYS A 684 -17.63 -33.80 -6.39
C LYS A 684 -17.13 -33.50 -4.99
N LYS A 685 -18.04 -33.59 -4.03
CA LYS A 685 -17.81 -33.23 -2.64
C LYS A 685 -17.39 -34.46 -1.87
N ARG A 686 -16.37 -34.31 -1.04
CA ARG A 686 -15.77 -35.42 -0.28
C ARG A 686 -15.55 -34.99 1.16
N LEU A 687 -15.59 -35.99 2.04
CA LEU A 687 -15.01 -35.89 3.37
C LEU A 687 -13.73 -36.72 3.36
N ILE A 688 -12.66 -36.13 3.86
CA ILE A 688 -11.34 -36.74 3.96
C ILE A 688 -10.98 -36.84 5.43
N MET A 689 -10.58 -38.03 5.87
CA MET A 689 -10.11 -38.29 7.21
C MET A 689 -8.70 -38.88 7.17
N PHE A 690 -7.74 -38.22 7.82
CA PHE A 690 -6.38 -38.73 7.97
C PHE A 690 -6.17 -39.39 9.32
N SER A 691 -5.22 -40.33 9.40
CA SER A 691 -4.63 -40.89 10.62
C SER A 691 -3.13 -41.00 10.39
N GLY A 692 -2.30 -40.30 11.17
CA GLY A 692 -0.88 -40.17 10.82
C GLY A 692 0.12 -40.49 11.91
N LEU A 693 0.92 -41.51 11.67
CA LEU A 693 2.34 -41.49 12.02
C LEU A 693 3.03 -41.90 10.71
N TYR A 694 3.99 -42.82 10.73
CA TYR A 694 4.48 -43.43 9.51
C TYR A 694 3.70 -44.72 9.15
N PRO A 695 3.15 -44.85 7.93
CA PRO A 695 2.83 -43.77 6.98
C PRO A 695 1.56 -43.02 7.40
N ILE A 696 1.38 -41.80 6.88
CA ILE A 696 0.06 -41.16 6.95
C ILE A 696 -0.90 -41.97 6.09
N ARG A 697 -2.07 -42.26 6.67
CA ARG A 697 -3.16 -42.97 5.99
C ARG A 697 -4.40 -42.10 5.91
N MET A 698 -5.23 -42.34 4.91
CA MET A 698 -6.43 -41.59 4.63
C MET A 698 -7.60 -42.53 4.37
N ALA A 699 -8.78 -42.15 4.85
CA ALA A 699 -10.07 -42.68 4.42
C ALA A 699 -10.91 -41.53 3.86
N HIS A 700 -11.85 -41.83 2.97
CA HIS A 700 -12.74 -40.82 2.41
C HIS A 700 -14.19 -41.29 2.35
N SER A 701 -15.09 -40.33 2.21
CA SER A 701 -16.52 -40.53 1.98
C SER A 701 -17.01 -39.55 0.92
N GLU A 702 -17.84 -40.03 0.01
CA GLU A 702 -18.45 -39.22 -1.07
C GLU A 702 -19.98 -39.10 -0.89
N ASP A 703 -20.53 -39.58 0.24
CA ASP A 703 -21.96 -39.59 0.54
C ASP A 703 -22.29 -38.90 1.88
N ASP A 704 -21.50 -37.85 2.19
CA ASP A 704 -21.60 -37.07 3.42
C ASP A 704 -21.45 -37.92 4.69
N GLY A 705 -20.55 -38.90 4.66
CA GLY A 705 -20.16 -39.73 5.81
C GLY A 705 -21.16 -40.82 6.14
N ARG A 706 -21.97 -41.29 5.19
CA ARG A 706 -22.84 -42.45 5.42
C ARG A 706 -22.05 -43.75 5.26
N THR A 707 -21.16 -43.78 4.29
CA THR A 707 -20.18 -44.85 4.08
C THR A 707 -18.76 -44.27 3.99
N TRP A 708 -17.77 -45.08 4.33
CA TRP A 708 -16.37 -44.69 4.39
C TRP A 708 -15.49 -45.77 3.76
N SER A 709 -14.40 -45.35 3.11
CA SER A 709 -13.34 -46.25 2.66
C SER A 709 -12.47 -46.75 3.83
N GLU A 710 -11.72 -47.83 3.59
CA GLU A 710 -10.61 -48.23 4.48
C GLU A 710 -9.52 -47.14 4.52
N LEU A 711 -8.65 -47.22 5.53
CA LEU A 711 -7.46 -46.39 5.72
C LEU A 711 -6.32 -46.90 4.83
N GLU A 712 -5.94 -46.10 3.84
CA GLU A 712 -4.87 -46.43 2.90
C GLU A 712 -3.72 -45.42 2.99
N PRO A 713 -2.45 -45.84 2.82
CA PRO A 713 -1.32 -44.92 2.79
C PRO A 713 -1.44 -43.89 1.66
N ILE A 714 -1.13 -42.62 1.93
CA ILE A 714 -1.15 -41.55 0.91
C ILE A 714 0.23 -41.25 0.31
N GLY A 715 1.25 -42.00 0.72
CA GLY A 715 2.64 -41.84 0.29
C GLY A 715 3.61 -42.50 1.24
N ASP A 716 4.90 -42.43 0.91
CA ASP A 716 5.98 -42.99 1.73
C ASP A 716 6.51 -41.98 2.76
N TYR A 717 5.60 -41.33 3.48
CA TYR A 717 5.93 -40.33 4.49
C TYR A 717 4.94 -40.38 5.64
N GLY A 718 5.39 -39.89 6.80
CA GLY A 718 4.57 -39.74 7.99
C GLY A 718 4.66 -38.36 8.60
N GLY A 719 4.06 -38.20 9.76
CA GLY A 719 4.12 -36.96 10.54
C GLY A 719 3.25 -37.03 11.79
N ILE A 720 3.42 -36.06 12.67
CA ILE A 720 2.73 -35.91 13.96
C ILE A 720 1.60 -34.88 13.80
N VAL A 721 0.43 -35.21 14.35
CA VAL A 721 -0.85 -34.54 14.10
C VAL A 721 -1.01 -34.32 12.59
N ALA A 722 -0.99 -35.41 11.85
CA ALA A 722 -0.91 -35.36 10.40
C ALA A 722 -2.06 -34.56 9.78
N MET A 723 -1.69 -33.76 8.78
CA MET A 723 -2.58 -32.79 8.13
C MET A 723 -3.36 -31.98 9.18
N ALA A 724 -2.65 -31.37 10.13
CA ALA A 724 -3.24 -30.61 11.24
C ALA A 724 -4.16 -29.47 10.79
N SER A 725 -3.92 -28.94 9.59
CA SER A 725 -4.79 -27.99 8.90
C SER A 725 -4.76 -28.23 7.39
N VAL A 726 -5.91 -28.09 6.73
CA VAL A 726 -6.07 -28.19 5.27
C VAL A 726 -6.79 -26.94 4.76
N VAL A 727 -6.25 -26.30 3.73
CA VAL A 727 -6.81 -25.09 3.13
C VAL A 727 -6.90 -25.25 1.61
N ARG A 728 -8.02 -24.80 1.03
CA ARG A 728 -8.18 -24.70 -0.42
C ARG A 728 -7.29 -23.57 -0.95
N LEU A 729 -6.51 -23.85 -2.00
CA LEU A 729 -5.67 -22.87 -2.67
C LEU A 729 -6.42 -22.18 -3.82
N ALA A 730 -5.98 -20.98 -4.19
CA ALA A 730 -6.44 -20.31 -5.41
C ALA A 730 -5.92 -21.02 -6.69
N SER A 731 -6.68 -20.90 -7.79
CA SER A 731 -6.31 -21.38 -9.12
C SER A 731 -6.35 -20.23 -10.14
N PRO A 732 -5.37 -20.14 -11.07
CA PRO A 732 -4.12 -20.92 -11.14
C PRO A 732 -3.10 -20.46 -10.08
N ALA A 733 -2.00 -21.21 -9.90
CA ALA A 733 -0.91 -20.78 -9.03
C ALA A 733 -0.34 -19.43 -9.49
N PRO A 734 0.12 -18.54 -8.59
CA PRO A 734 0.68 -17.21 -8.95
C PRO A 734 1.83 -17.25 -9.98
N SER A 735 2.47 -18.40 -10.17
CA SER A 735 3.59 -18.62 -11.10
C SER A 735 3.22 -19.30 -12.43
N ALA A 736 1.95 -19.66 -12.66
CA ALA A 736 1.54 -20.36 -13.89
C ALA A 736 0.58 -19.50 -14.71
N GLY A 737 1.12 -18.83 -15.74
CA GLY A 737 0.33 -18.26 -16.83
C GLY A 737 -0.36 -19.37 -17.62
N GLY A 738 -1.62 -19.66 -17.30
CA GLY A 738 -2.43 -20.67 -17.95
C GLY A 738 -3.91 -20.48 -17.61
N SER A 739 -4.77 -20.70 -18.61
CA SER A 739 -6.21 -20.44 -18.60
C SER A 739 -7.01 -21.19 -17.52
N GLN A 740 -8.12 -20.56 -17.13
CA GLN A 740 -9.10 -20.94 -16.11
C GLN A 740 -9.49 -22.44 -16.09
N GLY A 741 -9.26 -23.09 -14.95
CA GLY A 741 -9.98 -24.26 -14.49
C GLY A 741 -10.42 -24.04 -13.05
N GLU A 742 -11.72 -24.13 -12.78
CA GLU A 742 -12.31 -23.87 -11.47
C GLU A 742 -12.09 -25.04 -10.49
N GLY A 743 -11.21 -24.85 -9.51
CA GLY A 743 -11.20 -25.62 -8.25
C GLY A 743 -10.50 -26.99 -8.24
N GLY A 744 -10.13 -27.45 -7.04
CA GLY A 744 -9.55 -28.79 -6.79
C GLY A 744 -8.23 -28.81 -6.02
N ARG A 745 -7.54 -27.66 -5.90
CA ARG A 745 -6.25 -27.57 -5.19
C ARG A 745 -6.38 -27.32 -3.70
N TYR A 746 -5.62 -28.09 -2.92
CA TYR A 746 -5.51 -27.95 -1.47
C TYR A 746 -4.06 -28.04 -1.03
N ALA A 747 -3.73 -27.35 0.05
CA ALA A 747 -2.51 -27.58 0.82
C ALA A 747 -2.87 -28.05 2.23
N ALA A 748 -2.02 -28.90 2.79
CA ALA A 748 -2.09 -29.37 4.15
C ALA A 748 -0.75 -29.17 4.85
N TRP A 749 -0.81 -28.94 6.17
CA TRP A 749 0.38 -28.70 6.97
C TRP A 749 0.41 -29.59 8.19
N PHE A 750 1.61 -30.03 8.55
CA PHE A 750 1.88 -30.86 9.72
C PHE A 750 3.33 -30.70 10.17
N HIS A 751 3.75 -31.44 11.19
CA HIS A 751 5.11 -31.40 11.70
C HIS A 751 5.65 -32.79 11.98
N ASP A 752 6.96 -32.91 12.14
CA ASP A 752 7.61 -34.10 12.67
C ASP A 752 8.87 -33.69 13.46
N ASP A 753 9.34 -34.58 14.32
CA ASP A 753 10.58 -34.42 15.10
C ASP A 753 11.67 -35.42 14.68
N GLY A 754 11.50 -36.05 13.51
CA GLY A 754 12.36 -37.08 12.93
C GLY A 754 11.88 -38.51 13.15
N ARG A 755 10.97 -38.75 14.12
CA ARG A 755 10.51 -40.10 14.48
C ARG A 755 9.66 -40.74 13.40
N PHE A 756 8.76 -39.98 12.78
CA PHE A 756 7.69 -40.56 11.98
C PHE A 756 7.67 -40.04 10.55
N PHE A 757 8.56 -39.14 10.15
CA PHE A 757 8.58 -38.68 8.75
C PHE A 757 8.88 -39.82 7.75
N ARG A 758 9.74 -40.78 8.11
CA ARG A 758 10.10 -41.94 7.28
C ARG A 758 10.15 -43.22 8.12
N LYS A 759 10.14 -44.37 7.46
CA LYS A 759 10.26 -45.69 8.10
C LYS A 759 11.52 -45.77 8.96
N GLY A 760 11.37 -46.17 10.22
CA GLY A 760 12.51 -46.34 11.12
C GLY A 760 13.16 -45.02 11.55
N GLY A 761 12.47 -43.89 11.38
CA GLY A 761 12.88 -42.59 11.88
C GLY A 761 13.15 -42.60 13.39
N LYS A 762 13.97 -41.64 13.83
CA LYS A 762 14.37 -41.49 15.24
C LYS A 762 14.22 -40.03 15.63
N VAL A 763 13.98 -39.81 16.92
CA VAL A 763 13.88 -38.46 17.48
C VAL A 763 15.16 -37.67 17.18
N THR A 764 14.97 -36.43 16.76
CA THR A 764 16.02 -35.44 16.57
C THR A 764 15.77 -34.24 17.48
N GLU A 765 16.76 -33.36 17.64
CA GLU A 765 16.57 -32.11 18.37
C GLU A 765 15.81 -31.05 17.55
N THR A 766 15.50 -31.34 16.28
CA THR A 766 14.90 -30.41 15.33
C THR A 766 13.43 -30.77 15.10
N PHE A 767 12.56 -29.77 15.14
CA PHE A 767 11.20 -29.88 14.65
C PHE A 767 11.14 -29.30 13.23
N THR A 768 10.47 -30.02 12.33
CA THR A 768 10.27 -29.58 10.95
C THR A 768 8.79 -29.43 10.66
N LEU A 769 8.41 -28.27 10.11
CA LEU A 769 7.08 -28.04 9.55
C LEU A 769 7.08 -28.44 8.07
N TYR A 770 6.08 -29.24 7.69
CA TYR A 770 5.90 -29.72 6.32
C TYR A 770 4.61 -29.15 5.72
N GLN A 771 4.68 -28.85 4.42
CA GLN A 771 3.54 -28.56 3.56
C GLN A 771 3.42 -29.65 2.49
N VAL A 772 2.21 -30.09 2.20
CA VAL A 772 1.91 -31.03 1.12
C VAL A 772 0.70 -30.56 0.34
N GLU A 773 0.68 -30.81 -0.97
CA GLU A 773 -0.38 -30.33 -1.86
C GLU A 773 -1.15 -31.48 -2.51
N SER A 774 -2.41 -31.21 -2.82
CA SER A 774 -3.31 -32.04 -3.61
C SER A 774 -3.90 -31.22 -4.75
N SER A 775 -4.08 -31.83 -5.91
CA SER A 775 -4.66 -31.21 -7.10
C SER A 775 -6.01 -31.80 -7.53
N ASP A 776 -6.48 -32.85 -6.86
CA ASP A 776 -7.63 -33.67 -7.27
C ASP A 776 -8.78 -33.66 -6.25
N GLY A 777 -8.82 -32.65 -5.37
CA GLY A 777 -9.82 -32.58 -4.30
C GLY A 777 -9.47 -33.42 -3.08
N GLY A 778 -8.18 -33.69 -2.83
CA GLY A 778 -7.71 -34.37 -1.62
C GLY A 778 -7.69 -35.88 -1.71
N LEU A 779 -7.81 -36.48 -2.89
CA LEU A 779 -7.72 -37.94 -3.09
C LEU A 779 -6.26 -38.40 -3.15
N THR A 780 -5.39 -37.60 -3.77
CA THR A 780 -3.95 -37.84 -3.79
C THR A 780 -3.18 -36.64 -3.26
N TRP A 781 -2.00 -36.89 -2.70
CA TRP A 781 -1.15 -35.90 -2.05
C TRP A 781 0.29 -36.08 -2.49
N ALA A 782 0.96 -34.98 -2.81
CA ALA A 782 2.35 -34.97 -3.26
C ALA A 782 3.34 -35.37 -2.15
N GLU A 783 4.64 -35.38 -2.47
CA GLU A 783 5.68 -35.48 -1.43
C GLU A 783 5.71 -34.19 -0.58
N PRO A 784 5.86 -34.28 0.76
CA PRO A 784 5.90 -33.11 1.63
C PRO A 784 7.18 -32.29 1.43
N ARG A 785 7.02 -30.97 1.41
CA ARG A 785 8.12 -29.99 1.42
C ARG A 785 8.29 -29.40 2.81
N ALA A 786 9.53 -29.37 3.32
CA ALA A 786 9.84 -28.63 4.53
C ALA A 786 9.71 -27.12 4.29
N ILE A 787 8.92 -26.43 5.12
CA ILE A 787 8.70 -24.98 5.03
C ILE A 787 9.39 -24.21 6.16
N TRP A 788 9.74 -24.90 7.25
CA TRP A 788 10.52 -24.36 8.35
C TRP A 788 11.14 -25.51 9.15
N SER A 789 12.30 -25.27 9.78
CA SER A 789 12.90 -26.19 10.76
C SER A 789 13.68 -25.43 11.81
N GLY A 790 13.67 -25.92 13.05
CA GLY A 790 14.43 -25.31 14.14
C GLY A 790 14.60 -26.25 15.34
N SER A 791 15.64 -25.98 16.13
CA SER A 791 15.97 -26.70 17.36
C SER A 791 15.91 -25.82 18.61
N ASP A 792 15.93 -24.50 18.43
CA ASP A 792 15.73 -23.48 19.46
C ASP A 792 14.24 -23.29 19.80
N LEU A 793 13.39 -23.38 18.78
CA LEU A 793 11.92 -23.41 18.88
C LEU A 793 11.41 -24.78 18.42
N HIS A 794 10.40 -25.33 19.09
CA HIS A 794 9.71 -26.53 18.61
C HIS A 794 8.32 -26.17 18.10
N LEU A 795 8.24 -25.63 16.88
CA LEU A 795 6.99 -25.23 16.26
C LEU A 795 6.24 -26.46 15.73
N CYS A 796 4.97 -26.59 16.09
CA CYS A 796 4.17 -27.77 15.81
C CYS A 796 2.67 -27.44 15.68
N GLU A 797 1.90 -28.46 15.28
CA GLU A 797 0.43 -28.44 15.26
C GLU A 797 -0.17 -27.20 14.54
N PRO A 798 0.15 -26.99 13.25
CA PRO A 798 -0.23 -25.78 12.53
C PRO A 798 -1.74 -25.66 12.36
N GLY A 799 -2.29 -24.48 12.71
CA GLY A 799 -3.64 -24.04 12.36
C GLY A 799 -3.58 -22.91 11.35
N VAL A 800 -4.15 -23.08 10.15
CA VAL A 800 -4.02 -22.12 9.04
C VAL A 800 -5.35 -21.45 8.72
N PHE A 801 -5.33 -20.12 8.64
CA PHE A 801 -6.50 -19.27 8.39
C PHE A 801 -6.24 -18.34 7.20
N ARG A 802 -7.19 -18.26 6.27
CA ARG A 802 -7.15 -17.32 5.16
C ARG A 802 -7.71 -15.96 5.58
N SER A 803 -7.09 -14.88 5.14
CA SER A 803 -7.59 -13.52 5.35
C SER A 803 -8.99 -13.32 4.75
N PRO A 804 -9.81 -12.39 5.27
CA PRO A 804 -11.14 -12.11 4.73
C PRO A 804 -11.15 -11.69 3.26
N ASP A 805 -10.09 -11.03 2.79
CA ASP A 805 -9.91 -10.63 1.39
C ASP A 805 -9.36 -11.74 0.48
N GLY A 806 -9.03 -12.91 1.07
CA GLY A 806 -8.52 -14.06 0.37
C GLY A 806 -7.03 -14.03 0.01
N LYS A 807 -6.32 -12.92 0.26
CA LYS A 807 -4.96 -12.68 -0.27
C LYS A 807 -3.81 -13.23 0.58
N GLN A 808 -4.07 -13.60 1.83
CA GLN A 808 -3.02 -14.03 2.76
C GLN A 808 -3.46 -15.26 3.56
N LEU A 809 -2.50 -16.13 3.86
CA LEU A 809 -2.62 -17.21 4.82
C LEU A 809 -1.85 -16.87 6.10
N ALA A 810 -2.44 -17.13 7.26
CA ALA A 810 -1.84 -17.05 8.57
C ALA A 810 -1.76 -18.45 9.19
N MET A 811 -0.56 -18.92 9.53
CA MET A 811 -0.32 -20.19 10.20
C MET A 811 0.04 -19.95 11.66
N LEU A 812 -0.84 -20.31 12.58
CA LEU A 812 -0.58 -20.28 14.02
C LEU A 812 0.00 -21.62 14.47
N LEU A 813 0.99 -21.55 15.37
CA LEU A 813 1.85 -22.66 15.72
C LEU A 813 2.00 -22.76 17.24
N ARG A 814 1.84 -23.98 17.76
CA ARG A 814 2.21 -24.30 19.14
C ARG A 814 3.74 -24.29 19.27
N GLU A 815 4.25 -23.76 20.38
CA GLU A 815 5.65 -23.90 20.78
C GLU A 815 5.77 -25.02 21.82
N ASN A 816 6.29 -26.18 21.40
CA ASN A 816 6.24 -27.39 22.21
C ASN A 816 7.17 -27.37 23.42
N ARG A 817 8.27 -26.61 23.41
CA ARG A 817 9.18 -26.53 24.56
C ARG A 817 8.59 -25.72 25.72
N ARG A 818 7.48 -25.00 25.51
CA ARG A 818 6.84 -24.09 26.48
C ARG A 818 7.79 -23.01 27.00
N ARG A 819 8.85 -22.71 26.23
CA ARG A 819 9.83 -21.67 26.58
C ARG A 819 9.32 -20.31 26.16
N ARG A 820 8.66 -20.27 25.01
CA ARG A 820 8.11 -19.08 24.35
C ARG A 820 6.61 -19.25 24.16
N ASN A 821 5.95 -18.16 23.81
CA ASN A 821 4.56 -18.21 23.39
C ASN A 821 4.41 -18.95 22.06
N SER A 822 3.17 -19.22 21.66
CA SER A 822 2.85 -19.69 20.32
C SER A 822 3.38 -18.72 19.25
N HIS A 823 3.54 -19.18 18.02
CA HIS A 823 4.09 -18.38 16.93
C HIS A 823 3.10 -18.29 15.76
N ILE A 824 3.35 -17.35 14.86
CA ILE A 824 2.61 -17.16 13.62
C ILE A 824 3.56 -16.95 12.45
N MET A 825 3.21 -17.50 11.29
CA MET A 825 3.85 -17.28 10.00
C MET A 825 2.81 -16.84 8.98
N PHE A 826 3.19 -16.03 7.99
CA PHE A 826 2.28 -15.56 6.94
C PHE A 826 2.77 -15.94 5.55
N SER A 827 1.84 -16.15 4.62
CA SER A 827 2.10 -16.33 3.19
C SER A 827 1.14 -15.46 2.38
N ASN A 828 1.67 -14.71 1.41
CA ASN A 828 0.90 -13.88 0.48
C ASN A 828 0.76 -14.52 -0.92
N ASP A 829 1.23 -15.76 -1.07
CA ASP A 829 1.42 -16.44 -2.35
C ASP A 829 0.95 -17.91 -2.28
N GLU A 830 -0.17 -18.14 -1.59
CA GLU A 830 -0.82 -19.46 -1.51
C GLU A 830 0.07 -20.56 -0.88
N GLY A 831 0.95 -20.19 0.05
CA GLY A 831 1.86 -21.11 0.74
C GLY A 831 3.14 -21.43 -0.02
N ALA A 832 3.44 -20.73 -1.13
CA ALA A 832 4.71 -20.92 -1.83
C ALA A 832 5.89 -20.47 -0.96
N THR A 833 5.80 -19.26 -0.39
CA THR A 833 6.75 -18.71 0.57
C THR A 833 6.09 -18.34 1.89
N TRP A 834 6.87 -18.34 2.97
CA TRP A 834 6.41 -18.01 4.31
C TRP A 834 7.36 -17.03 4.97
N THR A 835 6.82 -16.12 5.78
CA THR A 835 7.63 -15.24 6.65
C THR A 835 8.33 -16.04 7.74
N ALA A 836 9.39 -15.48 8.34
CA ALA A 836 9.96 -16.03 9.57
C ALA A 836 8.89 -16.11 10.70
N PRO A 837 8.96 -17.11 11.59
CA PRO A 837 8.04 -17.21 12.72
C PRO A 837 8.11 -15.98 13.63
N ARG A 838 6.94 -15.46 13.97
CA ARG A 838 6.78 -14.35 14.92
C ARG A 838 6.02 -14.82 16.15
N GLU A 839 6.52 -14.51 17.34
CA GLU A 839 5.84 -14.85 18.59
C GLU A 839 4.49 -14.11 18.74
N LEU A 840 3.47 -14.82 19.24
CA LEU A 840 2.11 -14.34 19.50
C LEU A 840 1.96 -13.76 20.92
N PRO A 841 0.94 -12.92 21.18
CA PRO A 841 0.63 -12.46 22.52
C PRO A 841 0.16 -13.59 23.43
N ALA A 842 0.31 -13.40 24.75
CA ALA A 842 -0.17 -14.34 25.76
C ALA A 842 -1.66 -14.69 25.56
N ALA A 843 -2.47 -13.72 25.13
CA ALA A 843 -3.89 -13.91 24.85
C ALA A 843 -4.20 -14.91 23.72
N LEU A 844 -3.25 -15.12 22.80
CA LEU A 844 -3.32 -16.04 21.67
C LEU A 844 -2.34 -17.21 21.81
N THR A 845 -1.69 -17.34 22.96
CA THR A 845 -0.78 -18.44 23.25
C THR A 845 -1.62 -19.67 23.57
N GLY A 846 -1.46 -20.71 22.76
CA GLY A 846 -2.37 -21.83 22.66
C GLY A 846 -1.71 -23.10 22.14
N ASP A 847 -2.27 -24.25 22.51
CA ASP A 847 -1.98 -25.52 21.85
C ASP A 847 -3.11 -25.90 20.89
N ARG A 848 -2.74 -26.25 19.65
CA ARG A 848 -3.63 -26.62 18.53
C ARG A 848 -4.74 -25.61 18.25
N HIS A 849 -4.35 -24.44 17.71
CA HIS A 849 -5.28 -23.39 17.30
C HIS A 849 -6.21 -23.86 16.19
N GLN A 850 -7.50 -23.97 16.50
CA GLN A 850 -8.55 -24.24 15.50
C GLN A 850 -9.59 -23.11 15.55
N GLY A 851 -10.21 -22.79 14.43
CA GLY A 851 -11.13 -21.65 14.42
C GLY A 851 -11.96 -21.48 13.16
N ARG A 852 -12.90 -20.54 13.26
CA ARG A 852 -13.82 -20.14 12.19
C ARG A 852 -14.11 -18.65 12.29
N TYR A 853 -14.44 -18.05 11.15
CA TYR A 853 -15.02 -16.71 11.11
C TYR A 853 -16.47 -16.75 11.56
N ALA A 854 -16.85 -15.78 12.38
CA ALA A 854 -18.24 -15.46 12.68
C ALA A 854 -18.89 -14.73 11.48
N PRO A 855 -20.23 -14.71 11.39
CA PRO A 855 -20.93 -13.99 10.33
C PRO A 855 -20.63 -12.49 10.25
N ASP A 856 -20.15 -11.88 11.34
CA ASP A 856 -19.76 -10.47 11.40
C ASP A 856 -18.29 -10.22 10.99
N GLY A 857 -17.58 -11.24 10.52
CA GLY A 857 -16.19 -11.15 10.06
C GLY A 857 -15.14 -11.31 11.15
N ARG A 858 -15.51 -11.43 12.43
CA ARG A 858 -14.55 -11.71 13.51
C ARG A 858 -14.05 -13.14 13.45
N LEU A 859 -12.82 -13.35 13.87
CA LEU A 859 -12.19 -14.67 13.98
C LEU A 859 -12.31 -15.18 15.42
N VAL A 860 -12.80 -16.42 15.56
CA VAL A 860 -12.87 -17.11 16.84
C VAL A 860 -11.96 -18.32 16.80
N LEU A 861 -10.96 -18.33 17.68
CA LEU A 861 -9.95 -19.37 17.79
C LEU A 861 -10.13 -20.11 19.12
N SER A 862 -10.11 -21.44 19.11
CA SER A 862 -10.15 -22.27 20.31
C SER A 862 -8.88 -23.09 20.43
N PHE A 863 -8.40 -23.23 21.66
CA PHE A 863 -7.16 -23.91 22.00
C PHE A 863 -7.14 -24.28 23.48
N ARG A 864 -6.18 -25.12 23.87
CA ARG A 864 -5.79 -25.26 25.29
C ARG A 864 -4.98 -24.04 25.68
N ASP A 865 -5.12 -23.56 26.91
CA ASP A 865 -4.35 -22.41 27.42
C ASP A 865 -3.01 -22.81 28.08
N PRO A 866 -1.86 -22.68 27.41
CA PRO A 866 -0.53 -22.86 27.99
C PRO A 866 0.11 -21.54 28.44
N ALA A 867 -0.60 -20.41 28.41
CA ALA A 867 0.00 -19.12 28.70
C ALA A 867 0.50 -19.09 30.15
N LYS A 868 1.78 -18.70 30.32
CA LYS A 868 2.41 -18.59 31.64
C LYS A 868 1.63 -17.58 32.49
N GLU A 869 1.42 -17.92 33.76
CA GLU A 869 0.68 -17.08 34.73
C GLU A 869 -0.80 -16.85 34.35
N SER A 870 -1.36 -17.63 33.42
CA SER A 870 -2.79 -17.58 33.12
C SER A 870 -3.62 -18.12 34.30
N PRO A 871 -4.71 -17.44 34.71
CA PRO A 871 -5.65 -17.98 35.70
C PRO A 871 -6.43 -19.19 35.18
N THR A 872 -6.42 -19.42 33.87
CA THR A 872 -7.05 -20.57 33.19
C THR A 872 -6.02 -21.49 32.56
N ALA A 873 -4.77 -21.49 33.08
CA ALA A 873 -3.72 -22.36 32.56
C ALA A 873 -4.14 -23.83 32.63
N GLY A 874 -4.05 -24.53 31.49
CA GLY A 874 -4.47 -25.93 31.36
C GLY A 874 -5.93 -26.12 30.97
N ASP A 875 -6.72 -25.04 30.88
CA ASP A 875 -8.14 -25.12 30.51
C ASP A 875 -8.38 -25.06 29.00
N TRP A 876 -9.62 -25.39 28.64
CA TRP A 876 -10.12 -25.21 27.29
C TRP A 876 -10.75 -23.82 27.13
N ILE A 877 -10.24 -23.04 26.19
CA ILE A 877 -10.64 -21.65 25.99
C ILE A 877 -10.95 -21.33 24.52
N ALA A 878 -11.60 -20.19 24.32
CA ALA A 878 -11.68 -19.51 23.04
C ALA A 878 -11.20 -18.05 23.15
N TRP A 879 -10.67 -17.55 22.05
CA TRP A 879 -10.24 -16.18 21.82
C TRP A 879 -11.09 -15.58 20.71
N VAL A 880 -11.50 -14.33 20.88
CA VAL A 880 -12.28 -13.57 19.89
C VAL A 880 -11.50 -12.31 19.49
N GLY A 881 -11.32 -12.11 18.19
CA GLY A 881 -10.68 -10.92 17.62
C GLY A 881 -10.87 -10.84 16.11
N THR A 882 -9.95 -10.20 15.40
CA THR A 882 -9.98 -10.12 13.93
C THR A 882 -8.71 -10.68 13.29
N TYR A 883 -8.72 -10.86 11.98
CA TYR A 883 -7.51 -11.26 11.25
C TYR A 883 -6.41 -10.18 11.36
N GLU A 884 -6.78 -8.90 11.41
CA GLU A 884 -5.87 -7.79 11.62
C GLU A 884 -5.20 -7.86 13.00
N ASP A 885 -5.86 -8.41 14.02
CA ASP A 885 -5.23 -8.62 15.31
C ASP A 885 -4.07 -9.63 15.21
N LEU A 886 -4.21 -10.64 14.34
CA LEU A 886 -3.10 -11.56 14.03
C LEU A 886 -1.97 -10.83 13.33
N VAL A 887 -2.27 -10.05 12.28
CA VAL A 887 -1.28 -9.30 11.47
C VAL A 887 -0.51 -8.31 12.33
N TYR A 888 -1.21 -7.50 13.13
CA TYR A 888 -0.66 -6.42 13.95
C TYR A 888 -0.25 -6.87 15.36
N ASN A 889 -0.26 -8.17 15.65
CA ASN A 889 0.15 -8.75 16.93
C ASN A 889 -0.60 -8.20 18.16
N ARG A 890 -1.91 -8.02 18.03
CA ARG A 890 -2.79 -7.46 19.07
C ARG A 890 -3.40 -8.56 19.93
N PRO A 891 -3.78 -8.25 21.19
CA PRO A 891 -4.34 -9.23 22.11
C PRO A 891 -5.77 -9.70 21.74
N GLY A 892 -6.44 -9.09 20.75
CA GLY A 892 -7.83 -9.37 20.40
C GLY A 892 -8.83 -8.58 21.22
N GLN A 893 -10.08 -9.06 21.28
CA GLN A 893 -11.20 -8.40 21.96
C GLN A 893 -11.47 -8.97 23.35
N TYR A 894 -11.56 -10.30 23.47
CA TYR A 894 -11.78 -11.00 24.75
C TYR A 894 -11.50 -12.50 24.64
N ARG A 895 -11.42 -13.18 25.79
CA ARG A 895 -11.31 -14.63 25.90
C ARG A 895 -12.49 -15.22 26.66
N LEU A 896 -12.79 -16.48 26.35
CA LEU A 896 -13.84 -17.28 26.96
C LEU A 896 -13.19 -18.53 27.57
N ARG A 897 -13.29 -18.73 28.88
CA ARG A 897 -13.04 -20.04 29.50
C ARG A 897 -14.26 -20.91 29.22
N LEU A 898 -14.09 -21.94 28.39
CA LEU A 898 -15.20 -22.77 27.93
C LEU A 898 -15.50 -23.89 28.93
N MET A 899 -14.46 -24.55 29.44
CA MET A 899 -14.57 -25.55 30.52
C MET A 899 -13.31 -25.56 31.40
N ASP A 900 -13.53 -25.84 32.68
CA ASP A 900 -12.49 -26.10 33.69
C ASP A 900 -11.97 -27.52 33.53
N ASN A 901 -10.66 -27.68 33.39
CA ASN A 901 -10.02 -28.96 33.18
C ASN A 901 -9.31 -29.44 34.45
N HIS A 902 -9.72 -30.58 35.00
CA HIS A 902 -9.20 -31.12 36.27
C HIS A 902 -7.91 -31.95 36.13
N HIS A 903 -7.16 -31.81 35.03
CA HIS A 903 -5.87 -32.47 34.83
C HIS A 903 -4.88 -31.55 34.11
N ALA A 904 -3.66 -31.40 34.63
CA ALA A 904 -2.73 -30.31 34.29
C ALA A 904 -2.70 -29.83 32.82
N TRP A 905 -2.53 -30.72 31.84
CA TRP A 905 -2.40 -30.32 30.41
C TRP A 905 -3.18 -31.21 29.42
N ASP A 906 -3.91 -32.20 29.91
CA ASP A 906 -4.50 -33.27 29.09
C ASP A 906 -5.95 -32.94 28.69
N CYS A 907 -6.11 -31.95 27.83
CA CYS A 907 -7.42 -31.50 27.35
C CYS A 907 -7.31 -30.67 26.06
N ALA A 908 -8.45 -30.17 25.59
CA ALA A 908 -8.55 -29.35 24.39
C ALA A 908 -8.02 -30.15 23.18
N TYR A 909 -7.70 -29.57 22.01
CA TYR A 909 -7.78 -30.20 20.67
C TYR A 909 -9.19 -30.07 20.07
N PRO A 910 -9.67 -28.85 19.84
CA PRO A 910 -11.06 -28.62 19.52
C PRO A 910 -11.37 -28.78 18.03
N GLY A 911 -12.53 -29.37 17.72
CA GLY A 911 -13.26 -29.09 16.49
C GLY A 911 -14.08 -27.81 16.66
N VAL A 912 -14.08 -26.92 15.67
CA VAL A 912 -14.78 -25.61 15.74
C VAL A 912 -15.65 -25.45 14.51
N GLU A 913 -16.96 -25.41 14.72
CA GLU A 913 -17.94 -25.15 13.66
C GLU A 913 -18.84 -23.96 14.01
N VAL A 914 -19.38 -23.31 12.97
CA VAL A 914 -20.32 -22.20 13.09
C VAL A 914 -21.61 -22.52 12.33
N LEU A 915 -22.73 -22.52 13.03
CA LEU A 915 -24.05 -22.74 12.44
C LEU A 915 -24.51 -21.50 11.66
N ARG A 916 -25.53 -21.65 10.80
CA ARG A 916 -26.06 -20.57 9.96
C ARG A 916 -26.55 -19.35 10.76
N ASP A 917 -26.98 -19.55 12.00
CA ASP A 917 -27.43 -18.48 12.89
C ASP A 917 -26.29 -17.77 13.66
N GLY A 918 -25.03 -18.14 13.37
CA GLY A 918 -23.85 -17.61 14.05
C GLY A 918 -23.51 -18.28 15.38
N THR A 919 -24.21 -19.37 15.75
CA THR A 919 -23.86 -20.17 16.92
C THR A 919 -22.57 -20.94 16.67
N PHE A 920 -21.57 -20.75 17.53
CA PHE A 920 -20.40 -21.60 17.60
C PHE A 920 -20.74 -22.90 18.31
N VAL A 921 -20.30 -24.03 17.73
CA VAL A 921 -20.34 -25.35 18.35
C VAL A 921 -18.91 -25.86 18.36
N MET A 922 -18.29 -25.81 19.53
CA MET A 922 -16.91 -26.26 19.71
C MET A 922 -16.92 -27.58 20.44
N THR A 923 -16.16 -28.57 19.97
CA THR A 923 -16.16 -29.93 20.52
C THR A 923 -14.75 -30.36 20.87
N THR A 924 -14.52 -30.79 22.10
CA THR A 924 -13.19 -31.23 22.53
C THR A 924 -13.24 -32.32 23.60
N TYR A 925 -12.07 -32.82 24.00
CA TYR A 925 -11.92 -33.75 25.12
C TYR A 925 -11.27 -33.07 26.33
N GLY A 926 -11.45 -33.65 27.52
CA GLY A 926 -10.76 -33.21 28.72
C GLY A 926 -11.22 -33.94 29.97
N HIS A 927 -10.53 -33.69 31.08
CA HIS A 927 -10.87 -34.23 32.39
C HIS A 927 -11.89 -33.31 33.08
N TRP A 928 -13.13 -33.36 32.59
CA TRP A 928 -14.22 -32.51 33.09
C TRP A 928 -14.81 -32.97 34.42
N THR A 929 -14.42 -34.14 34.90
CA THR A 929 -14.78 -34.67 36.23
C THR A 929 -13.51 -35.15 36.91
N GLN A 930 -13.28 -34.68 38.13
CA GLN A 930 -12.08 -35.00 38.89
C GLN A 930 -11.92 -36.51 39.07
N GLY A 931 -10.72 -37.03 38.79
CA GLY A 931 -10.38 -38.45 38.95
C GLY A 931 -10.93 -39.38 37.87
N GLU A 932 -11.68 -38.87 36.88
CA GLU A 932 -12.19 -39.68 35.77
C GLU A 932 -11.32 -39.58 34.51
N GLN A 933 -11.45 -40.58 33.63
CA GLN A 933 -10.86 -40.56 32.29
C GLN A 933 -11.52 -39.46 31.44
N PRO A 934 -10.78 -38.86 30.49
CA PRO A 934 -11.30 -37.75 29.74
C PRO A 934 -12.35 -38.21 28.74
N TYR A 935 -13.32 -37.33 28.50
CA TYR A 935 -14.45 -37.60 27.63
C TYR A 935 -14.79 -36.37 26.79
N ILE A 936 -15.66 -36.55 25.79
CA ILE A 936 -15.88 -35.56 24.75
C ILE A 936 -17.11 -34.72 25.07
N VAL A 937 -16.93 -33.40 25.04
CA VAL A 937 -17.98 -32.41 25.29
C VAL A 937 -17.99 -31.37 24.18
N SER A 938 -19.19 -30.92 23.83
CA SER A 938 -19.40 -29.73 23.01
C SER A 938 -19.88 -28.56 23.88
N VAL A 939 -19.42 -27.35 23.59
CA VAL A 939 -19.92 -26.09 24.16
C VAL A 939 -20.51 -25.24 23.03
N ARG A 940 -21.67 -24.63 23.32
CA ARG A 940 -22.44 -23.81 22.36
C ARG A 940 -22.61 -22.38 22.85
N PHE A 941 -22.29 -21.40 22.01
CA PHE A 941 -22.49 -19.98 22.31
C PHE A 941 -22.60 -19.13 21.04
N ASN A 942 -23.10 -17.89 21.15
CA ASN A 942 -23.03 -16.90 20.07
C ASN A 942 -22.27 -15.63 20.50
N LEU A 943 -21.76 -14.85 19.55
CA LEU A 943 -21.00 -13.65 19.91
C LEU A 943 -21.87 -12.53 20.48
N LYS A 944 -23.14 -12.40 20.08
CA LYS A 944 -24.06 -11.37 20.59
C LYS A 944 -24.31 -11.49 22.11
N GLU A 945 -24.28 -12.69 22.67
CA GLU A 945 -24.36 -12.87 24.12
C GLU A 945 -23.02 -12.65 24.81
N THR A 946 -21.91 -13.16 24.27
CA THR A 946 -20.58 -12.97 24.88
C THR A 946 -20.13 -11.52 24.80
N ASP A 947 -20.49 -10.78 23.76
CA ASP A 947 -20.26 -9.34 23.65
C ASP A 947 -21.01 -8.56 24.74
N ARG A 948 -22.26 -8.94 25.03
CA ARG A 948 -23.03 -8.34 26.13
C ARG A 948 -22.41 -8.65 27.49
N MET A 949 -21.80 -9.83 27.65
CA MET A 949 -21.10 -10.21 28.89
C MET A 949 -19.78 -9.43 29.02
N ALA A 950 -19.01 -9.30 27.94
CA ALA A 950 -17.76 -8.54 27.89
C ALA A 950 -18.01 -7.05 28.15
N GLY A 951 -19.02 -6.46 27.53
CA GLY A 951 -19.37 -5.04 27.72
C GLY A 951 -19.86 -4.68 29.13
N ARG A 952 -20.28 -5.67 29.94
CA ARG A 952 -20.64 -5.46 31.36
C ARG A 952 -19.43 -5.43 32.30
N GLN A 953 -18.24 -5.78 31.82
CA GLN A 953 -17.02 -5.90 32.63
C GLN A 953 -16.05 -4.69 32.55
N THR A 954 -16.41 -3.54 31.95
CA THR A 954 -15.52 -2.34 32.00
C THR A 954 -16.30 -1.01 31.87
N PRO A 955 -16.06 0.05 32.70
CA PRO A 955 -15.33 0.16 33.98
C PRO A 955 -16.20 0.60 35.18
N GLY A 956 -15.95 0.02 36.37
CA GLY A 956 -16.41 0.57 37.66
C GLY A 956 -17.05 -0.43 38.62
N SER A 957 -16.26 -1.34 39.20
CA SER A 957 -16.58 -1.99 40.50
C SER A 957 -15.41 -2.87 40.96
N HIS A 958 -14.31 -2.24 41.34
CA HIS A 958 -13.59 -2.74 42.51
C HIS A 958 -14.11 -1.96 43.72
N GLN A 959 -15.18 -2.50 44.33
CA GLN A 959 -15.49 -2.26 45.73
C GLN A 959 -15.92 -3.56 46.38
N ARG A 960 -15.16 -3.88 47.44
CA ARG A 960 -15.27 -4.94 48.46
C ARG A 960 -14.71 -6.30 48.10
#